data_AF-A0AB74J323-F1
#
_entry.id   AF-A0AB74J323-F1
#
_cell.length_a   1.000
_cell.length_b   1.000
_cell.length_c   1.000
_cell.angle_alpha   90.00
_cell.angle_beta   90.00
_cell.angle_gamma   90.00
#
_symmetry.space_group_name_H-M   'P 1'
#
loop_
_entity.id
_entity.type
_entity.pdbx_description
1 polymer ?
#
loop_
_entity_poly.entity_id
_entity_poly.type
_entity_poly.pdbx_seq_one_letter_code
_entity_poly.pdbx_strand_id
1 'polypeptide(L)'
;MPPKRKAPAAGAGRATKRVASGVNTPVSMGSSDDEYMSDDGDDYVAEDHNYDDVVKKFQASSYRSKNAKPQESDQATRLFRNDRDLSALELKPDHSVRPLWLDPEKGRIVVETFSPSFKQAQNFLINIAEPQSRTTNVHEYTITAHSLFAAVSVGLTTDDIIRQLEVFSKTKLPDGLKDFIYTATQSFGKVRLVLKHNRYYIESQDASVLQMLLRDPVIGPARVHETDELIQEKAPQMGGLVIPGTKDAAGVKQAEAQAKKKAARNDDSDDEDEDEKKDDAEQDMTAYLRDEDDDDDETDQVHSFQIDGEKIQAVQEQCNVKLQLPLTEEYDFRNDEINANLDIDLRPMAQIRYYQEHALSKMFGNGRARSGIIVLPCGAGKTLVGITAACTVKKSAIVLCTSAMSAYQWKNEFLKWSNINPDDIAIFTSGEKEKLNQRAGIIVCTYSMVTQNTRRAHDSQQVMDFITNREWGLMVLDEVHVVPAEMFRRVTSKIKTHSKLGLTATLLREDDKIKDLNFLIGPKLYEANWLQLSEEGHIARVQCAEVWCPMTTEFYGEYLKARTTNKRSLLSTMNPRKFQACQFLINYHEKRGDKIIVFSDNVYALEKYAKRLKKPYIYGDTPQREREMVLQNFQQNESVRTIFLSKIGDTSLDLPEATCLIQVSSHYGSRRQEAQRLGRILRAKRRNDEGFNAFFYSLVSKDTNEMYYSSKRQAFLVDQGYSFKVITHLTGIDEVEGLHFRDTSSRMELLEDVLMAGEDSGSVENIQDDLFSGRQTHKGPRGKPGVRRTAGALSEYAGGKDMAYIEYNKSRNKELKKNKPASKFFKDIQRTNEKRKAASKVDL
;
A
#
# COMPACT_ATOMS: atom_id res chain seq x y z
N MET A 1 -73.15 12.58 -57.43
CA MET A 1 -74.05 11.54 -56.91
C MET A 1 -73.39 10.88 -55.69
N PRO A 2 -74.17 10.61 -54.62
CA PRO A 2 -73.73 10.27 -53.25
C PRO A 2 -73.78 8.72 -53.03
N PRO A 3 -73.77 8.13 -51.80
CA PRO A 3 -73.76 8.66 -50.41
C PRO A 3 -72.71 8.02 -49.45
N LYS A 4 -72.23 8.61 -48.34
CA LYS A 4 -72.81 9.09 -47.04
C LYS A 4 -73.29 8.01 -46.04
N ARG A 5 -72.71 8.02 -44.81
CA ARG A 5 -73.35 7.93 -43.45
C ARG A 5 -72.22 7.99 -42.37
N LYS A 6 -72.00 9.04 -41.54
CA LYS A 6 -72.70 9.69 -40.40
C LYS A 6 -72.78 8.86 -39.08
N ALA A 7 -71.95 9.25 -38.09
CA ALA A 7 -72.19 9.66 -36.66
C ALA A 7 -73.23 8.89 -35.78
N PRO A 8 -73.11 8.82 -34.42
CA PRO A 8 -72.84 9.98 -33.54
C PRO A 8 -72.18 9.73 -32.15
N ALA A 9 -72.16 10.83 -31.37
CA ALA A 9 -71.73 11.00 -29.98
C ALA A 9 -72.91 10.97 -28.96
N ALA A 10 -72.54 11.06 -27.66
CA ALA A 10 -73.27 11.64 -26.51
C ALA A 10 -74.20 10.76 -25.65
N GLY A 11 -74.18 11.06 -24.34
CA GLY A 11 -75.30 10.93 -23.38
C GLY A 11 -75.15 9.76 -22.39
N ALA A 12 -74.81 9.94 -21.10
CA ALA A 12 -75.51 10.65 -20.02
C ALA A 12 -76.79 9.95 -19.51
N GLY A 13 -76.79 9.64 -18.20
CA GLY A 13 -77.97 9.30 -17.38
C GLY A 13 -78.34 7.81 -17.38
N ARG A 14 -78.77 7.19 -16.28
CA ARG A 14 -79.34 7.72 -15.04
C ARG A 14 -79.43 6.57 -14.03
N ALA A 15 -79.20 6.90 -12.77
CA ALA A 15 -79.23 6.04 -11.61
C ALA A 15 -80.64 5.57 -11.20
N THR A 16 -80.71 4.43 -10.51
CA THR A 16 -81.77 4.09 -9.55
C THR A 16 -81.23 3.44 -8.27
N LYS A 17 -81.44 4.19 -7.17
CA LYS A 17 -81.89 3.83 -5.79
C LYS A 17 -81.07 2.85 -4.94
N ARG A 18 -80.46 3.41 -3.85
CA ARG A 18 -80.80 3.27 -2.40
C ARG A 18 -80.24 1.97 -1.79
N VAL A 19 -79.54 1.94 -0.64
CA VAL A 19 -79.81 2.50 0.71
C VAL A 19 -78.47 2.69 1.48
N ALA A 20 -78.49 3.65 2.41
CA ALA A 20 -77.44 4.08 3.36
C ALA A 20 -76.98 2.99 4.35
N SER A 21 -75.79 3.06 4.94
CA SER A 21 -75.41 3.90 6.10
C SER A 21 -74.00 3.47 6.56
N GLY A 22 -73.13 4.28 7.17
CA GLY A 22 -73.14 5.69 7.50
C GLY A 22 -71.76 6.13 8.02
N VAL A 23 -71.60 7.44 8.07
CA VAL A 23 -70.66 8.25 8.89
C VAL A 23 -69.20 8.42 8.40
N ASN A 24 -69.08 9.38 7.46
CA ASN A 24 -68.22 10.57 7.42
C ASN A 24 -66.70 10.51 7.76
N THR A 25 -65.96 10.48 6.66
CA THR A 25 -64.69 11.14 6.27
C THR A 25 -64.63 12.68 6.58
N PRO A 26 -63.48 13.42 6.42
CA PRO A 26 -62.56 13.27 5.29
C PRO A 26 -61.03 13.38 5.49
N VAL A 27 -60.40 12.57 4.65
CA VAL A 27 -59.05 12.61 4.08
C VAL A 27 -58.86 13.86 3.22
N SER A 28 -57.63 14.35 3.08
CA SER A 28 -57.20 15.06 1.87
C SER A 28 -56.27 14.15 1.04
N MET A 29 -56.79 13.82 -0.15
CA MET A 29 -56.25 13.22 -1.39
C MET A 29 -54.72 13.15 -1.57
N GLY A 30 -54.14 12.16 -2.27
CA GLY A 30 -54.73 11.05 -3.03
C GLY A 30 -53.79 10.56 -4.16
N SER A 31 -54.02 9.29 -4.57
CA SER A 31 -53.67 8.57 -5.82
C SER A 31 -52.17 8.37 -6.13
N SER A 32 -51.57 7.17 -6.22
CA SER A 32 -51.95 5.84 -6.75
C SER A 32 -52.38 5.83 -8.21
N ASP A 33 -51.57 5.22 -9.10
CA ASP A 33 -51.85 3.86 -9.59
C ASP A 33 -50.70 3.24 -10.42
N ASP A 34 -50.62 1.91 -10.27
CA ASP A 34 -50.18 0.85 -11.20
C ASP A 34 -48.76 0.24 -11.14
N GLU A 35 -48.80 -0.95 -10.51
CA GLU A 35 -47.96 -2.16 -10.47
C GLU A 35 -47.16 -2.51 -11.74
N TYR A 36 -45.91 -2.98 -11.56
CA TYR A 36 -45.36 -4.22 -12.17
C TYR A 36 -44.10 -4.70 -11.40
N MET A 37 -44.21 -5.89 -10.80
CA MET A 37 -43.18 -6.87 -10.36
C MET A 37 -41.70 -6.45 -10.31
N SER A 38 -41.10 -6.45 -9.11
CA SER A 38 -39.64 -6.51 -8.89
C SER A 38 -39.27 -7.54 -7.82
N ASP A 39 -38.57 -8.57 -8.30
CA ASP A 39 -37.60 -9.48 -7.67
C ASP A 39 -37.09 -9.06 -6.27
N ASP A 40 -37.29 -9.93 -5.28
CA ASP A 40 -36.72 -9.83 -3.93
C ASP A 40 -35.21 -10.09 -3.98
N GLY A 41 -34.41 -9.03 -3.96
CA GLY A 41 -32.99 -9.06 -3.68
C GLY A 41 -32.72 -8.44 -2.31
N ASP A 42 -32.43 -9.26 -1.32
CA ASP A 42 -32.05 -8.85 0.03
C ASP A 42 -30.81 -7.92 -0.01
N ASP A 43 -31.04 -6.62 0.17
CA ASP A 43 -30.01 -5.61 0.43
C ASP A 43 -29.47 -5.80 1.87
N TYR A 44 -28.35 -6.52 1.99
CA TYR A 44 -27.52 -6.47 3.18
C TYR A 44 -26.87 -5.08 3.29
N VAL A 45 -27.52 -4.16 4.00
CA VAL A 45 -26.91 -2.91 4.45
C VAL A 45 -25.90 -3.24 5.54
N ALA A 46 -24.62 -3.31 5.18
CA ALA A 46 -23.52 -3.47 6.13
C ALA A 46 -23.47 -2.26 7.07
N GLU A 47 -23.67 -2.50 8.37
CA GLU A 47 -23.43 -1.52 9.42
C GLU A 47 -21.91 -1.20 9.47
N ASP A 48 -21.56 0.08 9.25
CA ASP A 48 -20.22 0.61 9.50
C ASP A 48 -19.90 0.48 11.00
N HIS A 49 -19.20 -0.60 11.39
CA HIS A 49 -18.88 -0.88 12.79
C HIS A 49 -17.56 -0.23 13.26
N ASN A 50 -17.54 0.14 14.56
CA ASN A 50 -16.52 0.88 15.32
C ASN A 50 -15.13 0.21 15.38
N TYR A 51 -14.38 0.20 14.28
CA TYR A 51 -12.95 -0.17 14.29
C TYR A 51 -12.06 0.85 15.02
N ASP A 52 -12.48 2.11 15.08
CA ASP A 52 -11.71 3.19 15.71
C ASP A 52 -11.56 3.05 17.23
N ASP A 53 -12.51 2.39 17.90
CA ASP A 53 -12.51 2.28 19.36
C ASP A 53 -11.53 1.22 19.88
N VAL A 54 -11.33 0.13 19.13
CA VAL A 54 -10.30 -0.88 19.42
C VAL A 54 -8.91 -0.27 19.26
N VAL A 55 -8.70 0.48 18.16
CA VAL A 55 -7.42 1.15 17.89
C VAL A 55 -7.06 2.16 18.98
N LYS A 56 -8.03 2.95 19.48
CA LYS A 56 -7.78 3.91 20.57
C LYS A 56 -7.32 3.23 21.85
N LYS A 57 -7.81 2.03 22.17
CA LYS A 57 -7.44 1.32 23.41
C LYS A 57 -6.03 0.74 23.37
N PHE A 58 -5.53 0.37 22.19
CA PHE A 58 -4.17 -0.12 21.94
C PHE A 58 -3.16 0.96 21.53
N GLN A 59 -3.49 2.24 21.77
CA GLN A 59 -2.51 3.32 21.69
C GLN A 59 -1.77 3.46 23.02
N ALA A 60 -0.46 3.74 22.97
CA ALA A 60 0.35 4.01 24.17
C ALA A 60 -0.29 5.09 25.07
N SER A 61 -1.00 6.06 24.48
CA SER A 61 -1.72 7.12 25.19
C SER A 61 -2.82 6.64 26.14
N SER A 62 -3.35 5.44 25.92
CA SER A 62 -4.42 4.84 26.74
C SER A 62 -3.90 4.14 28.01
N TYR A 63 -2.60 3.84 28.08
CA TYR A 63 -1.92 3.22 29.22
C TYR A 63 -1.27 4.24 30.15
N ARG A 64 -1.86 5.44 30.23
CA ARG A 64 -1.42 6.48 31.17
C ARG A 64 -1.49 5.93 32.60
N SER A 65 -0.36 5.93 33.30
CA SER A 65 -0.34 5.64 34.73
C SER A 65 -1.30 6.59 35.44
N LYS A 66 -2.33 6.02 36.09
CA LYS A 66 -3.25 6.76 36.97
C LYS A 66 -2.52 7.41 38.16
N ASN A 67 -1.25 7.07 38.37
CA ASN A 67 -0.37 7.55 39.45
C ASN A 67 0.68 8.58 38.98
N ALA A 68 0.56 9.18 37.79
CA ALA A 68 1.40 10.32 37.43
C ALA A 68 1.08 11.48 38.39
N LYS A 69 1.99 11.76 39.34
CA LYS A 69 1.89 12.91 40.24
C LYS A 69 1.68 14.19 39.42
N PRO A 70 0.86 15.15 39.88
CA PRO A 70 0.77 16.45 39.23
C PRO A 70 2.16 17.10 39.25
N GLN A 71 2.71 17.36 38.08
CA GLN A 71 4.04 17.92 37.87
C GLN A 71 4.06 19.37 38.38
N GLU A 72 5.08 19.75 39.15
CA GLU A 72 5.37 21.16 39.45
C GLU A 72 5.80 21.84 38.14
N SER A 73 4.91 22.64 37.55
CA SER A 73 5.22 23.38 36.33
C SER A 73 6.20 24.53 36.65
N ASP A 74 7.36 24.55 36.00
CA ASP A 74 8.26 25.70 36.02
C ASP A 74 7.57 26.94 35.37
N GLN A 75 7.95 28.14 35.78
CA GLN A 75 7.43 29.40 35.23
C GLN A 75 7.71 29.53 33.72
N ALA A 76 8.75 28.85 33.21
CA ALA A 76 9.09 28.78 31.80
C ALA A 76 8.18 27.85 30.98
N THR A 77 7.48 26.89 31.60
CA THR A 77 6.59 25.93 30.91
C THR A 77 5.43 26.63 30.18
N ARG A 78 5.07 27.85 30.59
CA ARG A 78 4.04 28.69 29.92
C ARG A 78 4.51 29.31 28.59
N LEU A 79 5.82 29.42 28.36
CA LEU A 79 6.40 30.02 27.15
C LEU A 79 6.42 29.02 25.98
N PHE A 80 6.56 27.73 26.28
CA PHE A 80 6.45 26.66 25.30
C PHE A 80 4.98 26.26 25.21
N ARG A 81 4.28 26.69 24.15
CA ARG A 81 2.85 26.38 23.90
C ARG A 81 2.59 24.90 23.56
N ASN A 82 3.20 23.95 24.26
CA ASN A 82 2.98 22.51 24.07
C ASN A 82 2.74 21.81 25.42
N ASP A 83 1.66 21.04 25.46
CA ASP A 83 1.23 20.10 26.52
C ASP A 83 2.23 18.97 26.83
N ARG A 84 3.53 19.10 26.50
CA ARG A 84 4.50 17.99 26.61
C ARG A 84 5.73 18.38 27.41
N ASP A 85 5.65 18.15 28.71
CA ASP A 85 6.76 18.29 29.65
C ASP A 85 7.34 16.91 30.00
N LEU A 86 8.49 16.57 29.41
CA LEU A 86 9.20 15.30 29.64
C LEU A 86 10.28 15.41 30.73
N SER A 87 10.29 16.49 31.52
CA SER A 87 11.27 16.71 32.60
C SER A 87 11.27 15.63 33.69
N ALA A 88 10.18 14.87 33.81
CA ALA A 88 10.06 13.76 34.75
C ALA A 88 10.88 12.50 34.36
N LEU A 89 11.46 12.45 33.16
CA LEU A 89 12.27 11.33 32.71
C LEU A 89 13.73 11.48 33.20
N GLU A 90 14.10 10.66 34.19
CA GLU A 90 15.47 10.62 34.70
C GLU A 90 16.44 10.02 33.66
N LEU A 91 17.56 10.72 33.41
CA LEU A 91 18.67 10.23 32.61
C LEU A 91 19.48 9.18 33.38
N LYS A 92 19.87 8.12 32.68
CA LYS A 92 20.84 7.15 33.20
C LYS A 92 22.25 7.74 33.21
N PRO A 93 23.15 7.28 34.09
CA PRO A 93 24.54 7.76 34.11
C PRO A 93 25.27 7.52 32.78
N ASP A 94 24.96 6.41 32.08
CA ASP A 94 25.58 6.07 30.78
C ASP A 94 24.82 6.63 29.56
N HIS A 95 24.12 7.75 29.71
CA HIS A 95 23.27 8.29 28.65
C HIS A 95 24.03 8.69 27.36
N SER A 96 25.35 8.87 27.42
CA SER A 96 26.16 9.28 26.26
C SER A 96 26.38 8.16 25.24
N VAL A 97 26.42 6.91 25.68
CA VAL A 97 26.64 5.74 24.82
C VAL A 97 25.35 5.11 24.31
N ARG A 98 24.23 5.37 24.98
CA ARG A 98 22.91 4.80 24.64
C ARG A 98 22.24 5.61 23.53
N PRO A 99 21.62 5.02 22.51
CA PRO A 99 21.14 5.77 21.34
C PRO A 99 19.66 6.21 21.40
N LEU A 100 18.84 5.73 22.36
CA LEU A 100 17.38 5.89 22.32
C LEU A 100 16.82 6.91 23.31
N TRP A 101 15.85 7.70 22.84
CA TRP A 101 14.88 8.44 23.65
C TRP A 101 13.48 7.87 23.44
N LEU A 102 12.72 7.80 24.53
CA LEU A 102 11.39 7.21 24.55
C LEU A 102 10.37 8.25 25.02
N ASP A 103 9.33 8.47 24.22
CA ASP A 103 8.17 9.27 24.58
C ASP A 103 7.11 8.35 25.24
N PRO A 104 6.84 8.50 26.55
CA PRO A 104 5.87 7.69 27.28
C PRO A 104 4.44 7.83 26.77
N GLU A 105 4.07 8.99 26.20
CA GLU A 105 2.66 9.27 25.86
C GLU A 105 2.27 8.68 24.51
N LYS A 106 3.19 8.73 23.55
CA LYS A 106 2.91 8.36 22.15
C LYS A 106 3.60 7.07 21.71
N GLY A 107 4.43 6.48 22.57
CA GLY A 107 5.24 5.32 22.18
C GLY A 107 6.24 5.66 21.07
N ARG A 108 6.61 6.94 20.95
CA ARG A 108 7.56 7.43 19.94
C ARG A 108 8.97 7.20 20.44
N ILE A 109 9.81 6.65 19.58
CA ILE A 109 11.22 6.38 19.84
C ILE A 109 12.05 7.27 18.93
N VAL A 110 12.96 8.03 19.51
CA VAL A 110 13.95 8.81 18.76
C VAL A 110 15.30 8.13 18.91
N VAL A 111 15.99 7.93 17.80
CA VAL A 111 17.26 7.19 17.72
C VAL A 111 18.33 8.09 17.13
N GLU A 112 19.47 8.15 17.79
CA GLU A 112 20.65 8.84 17.30
C GLU A 112 21.47 7.92 16.38
N THR A 113 21.66 8.31 15.12
CA THR A 113 22.39 7.51 14.12
C THR A 113 23.91 7.54 14.32
N PHE A 114 24.41 8.58 15.00
CA PHE A 114 25.83 8.81 15.25
C PHE A 114 26.38 8.07 16.49
N SER A 115 25.54 7.33 17.21
CA SER A 115 25.99 6.51 18.35
C SER A 115 26.68 5.21 17.89
N PRO A 116 27.75 4.74 18.56
CA PRO A 116 28.42 3.48 18.22
C PRO A 116 27.50 2.25 18.24
N SER A 117 26.50 2.23 19.12
CA SER A 117 25.54 1.11 19.24
C SER A 117 24.33 1.25 18.32
N PHE A 118 24.33 2.22 17.39
CA PHE A 118 23.21 2.48 16.49
C PHE A 118 22.80 1.25 15.67
N LYS A 119 23.76 0.52 15.08
CA LYS A 119 23.45 -0.65 14.22
C LYS A 119 22.69 -1.74 14.97
N GLN A 120 23.07 -2.01 16.22
CA GLN A 120 22.39 -2.99 17.06
C GLN A 120 20.99 -2.53 17.44
N ALA A 121 20.85 -1.27 17.86
CA ALA A 121 19.56 -0.67 18.19
C ALA A 121 18.62 -0.61 16.97
N GLN A 122 19.15 -0.32 15.78
CA GLN A 122 18.39 -0.28 14.53
C GLN A 122 17.84 -1.66 14.16
N ASN A 123 18.67 -2.71 14.22
CA ASN A 123 18.24 -4.08 13.93
C ASN A 123 17.13 -4.53 14.89
N PHE A 124 17.25 -4.17 16.16
CA PHE A 124 16.20 -4.41 17.15
C PHE A 124 14.91 -3.65 16.83
N LEU A 125 15.00 -2.34 16.57
CA LEU A 125 13.84 -1.49 16.28
C LEU A 125 13.10 -1.87 15.00
N ILE A 126 13.81 -2.37 13.98
CA ILE A 126 13.20 -2.89 12.75
C ILE A 126 12.26 -4.07 13.03
N ASN A 127 12.45 -4.79 14.14
CA ASN A 127 11.59 -5.90 14.53
C ASN A 127 10.42 -5.46 15.41
N ILE A 128 10.59 -4.42 16.24
CA ILE A 128 9.61 -4.05 17.28
C ILE A 128 8.79 -2.80 16.99
N ALA A 129 9.23 -1.93 16.07
CA ALA A 129 8.65 -0.60 15.86
C ALA A 129 8.52 -0.25 14.38
N GLU A 130 7.55 0.62 14.07
CA GLU A 130 7.35 1.14 12.72
C GLU A 130 8.14 2.44 12.53
N PRO A 131 8.95 2.58 11.46
CA PRO A 131 9.63 3.84 11.16
C PRO A 131 8.62 4.92 10.77
N GLN A 132 8.77 6.12 11.31
CA GLN A 132 8.03 7.32 10.92
C GLN A 132 8.86 8.23 10.02
N SER A 133 10.11 8.49 10.43
CA SER A 133 11.05 9.32 9.69
C SER A 133 12.46 8.78 9.84
N ARG A 134 13.23 8.74 8.76
CA ARG A 134 14.62 8.26 8.74
C ARG A 134 15.51 9.31 8.09
N THR A 135 15.91 10.30 8.88
CA THR A 135 16.84 11.35 8.44
C THR A 135 18.29 10.94 8.72
N THR A 136 19.26 11.66 8.17
CA THR A 136 20.68 11.32 8.29
C THR A 136 21.17 11.21 9.74
N ASN A 137 20.70 12.08 10.63
CA ASN A 137 21.23 12.18 12.01
C ASN A 137 20.32 11.57 13.07
N VAL A 138 19.01 11.59 12.84
CA VAL A 138 18.01 11.18 13.82
C VAL A 138 16.90 10.40 13.12
N HIS A 139 16.63 9.20 13.62
CA HIS A 139 15.49 8.41 13.19
C HIS A 139 14.37 8.51 14.21
N GLU A 140 13.14 8.50 13.72
CA GLU A 140 11.93 8.47 14.52
C GLU A 140 11.16 7.18 14.20
N TYR A 141 10.85 6.41 15.23
CA TYR A 141 10.04 5.20 15.18
C TYR A 141 8.84 5.35 16.12
N THR A 142 7.81 4.54 15.91
CA THR A 142 6.66 4.43 16.81
C THR A 142 6.41 2.97 17.11
N ILE A 143 6.27 2.64 18.40
CA ILE A 143 5.78 1.33 18.81
C ILE A 143 4.26 1.34 18.64
N THR A 144 3.74 0.40 17.87
CA THR A 144 2.31 0.15 17.70
C THR A 144 2.00 -1.27 18.19
N ALA A 145 0.73 -1.56 18.50
CA ALA A 145 0.35 -2.93 18.83
C ALA A 145 0.62 -3.89 17.65
N HIS A 146 0.50 -3.41 16.41
CA HIS A 146 0.80 -4.20 15.21
C HIS A 146 2.30 -4.48 15.05
N SER A 147 3.17 -3.53 15.41
CA SER A 147 4.62 -3.75 15.35
C SER A 147 5.10 -4.73 16.41
N LEU A 148 4.52 -4.66 17.62
CA LEU A 148 4.77 -5.63 18.69
C LEU A 148 4.27 -7.03 18.32
N PHE A 149 3.12 -7.13 17.63
CA PHE A 149 2.63 -8.40 17.09
C PHE A 149 3.64 -9.04 16.15
N ALA A 150 4.15 -8.28 15.18
CA ALA A 150 5.16 -8.78 14.25
C ALA A 150 6.42 -9.25 15.00
N ALA A 151 6.83 -8.55 16.07
CA ALA A 151 7.95 -8.94 16.90
C ALA A 151 7.75 -10.30 17.60
N VAL A 152 6.59 -10.52 18.22
CA VAL A 152 6.26 -11.78 18.90
C VAL A 152 6.19 -12.92 17.90
N SER A 153 5.61 -12.69 16.71
CA SER A 153 5.62 -13.69 15.65
C SER A 153 7.04 -14.09 15.25
N VAL A 154 8.00 -13.16 15.19
CA VAL A 154 9.42 -13.46 14.90
C VAL A 154 10.08 -14.30 16.02
N GLY A 155 9.42 -14.49 17.16
CA GLY A 155 9.90 -15.30 18.28
C GLY A 155 10.54 -14.49 19.41
N LEU A 156 10.38 -13.15 19.41
CA LEU A 156 10.85 -12.33 20.52
C LEU A 156 9.89 -12.44 21.70
N THR A 157 10.43 -12.77 22.88
CA THR A 157 9.63 -12.79 24.11
C THR A 157 9.40 -11.37 24.63
N THR A 158 8.32 -11.19 25.40
CA THR A 158 7.99 -9.90 26.04
C THR A 158 9.15 -9.37 26.88
N ASP A 159 9.80 -10.25 27.64
CA ASP A 159 10.90 -9.89 28.53
C ASP A 159 12.15 -9.48 27.74
N ASP A 160 12.43 -10.12 26.60
CA ASP A 160 13.53 -9.73 25.72
C ASP A 160 13.33 -8.33 25.15
N ILE A 161 12.10 -8.00 24.73
CA ILE A 161 11.75 -6.67 24.20
C ILE A 161 12.00 -5.60 25.28
N ILE A 162 11.49 -5.83 26.50
CA ILE A 162 11.65 -4.88 27.61
C ILE A 162 13.12 -4.74 28.01
N ARG A 163 13.86 -5.86 28.11
CA ARG A 163 15.28 -5.87 28.45
C ARG A 163 16.11 -5.09 27.43
N GLN A 164 15.91 -5.33 26.14
CA GLN A 164 16.67 -4.64 25.09
C GLN A 164 16.32 -3.15 25.01
N LEU A 165 15.05 -2.77 25.19
CA LEU A 165 14.66 -1.37 25.29
C LEU A 165 15.37 -0.66 26.46
N GLU A 166 15.45 -1.30 27.63
CA GLU A 166 16.14 -0.75 28.81
C GLU A 166 17.66 -0.64 28.59
N VAL A 167 18.27 -1.54 27.81
CA VAL A 167 19.69 -1.47 27.45
C VAL A 167 19.96 -0.28 26.52
N PHE A 168 19.14 -0.05 25.52
CA PHE A 168 19.38 1.01 24.54
C PHE A 168 18.80 2.39 24.95
N SER A 169 17.93 2.47 25.96
CA SER A 169 17.30 3.74 26.39
C SER A 169 18.22 4.60 27.24
N LYS A 170 18.34 5.89 26.88
CA LYS A 170 19.04 6.92 27.68
C LYS A 170 18.28 7.24 28.97
N THR A 171 16.95 7.16 28.95
CA THR A 171 16.07 7.37 30.10
C THR A 171 15.60 6.04 30.67
N LYS A 172 15.17 6.02 31.94
CA LYS A 172 14.51 4.84 32.51
C LYS A 172 13.19 4.56 31.77
N LEU A 173 12.92 3.28 31.48
CA LEU A 173 11.70 2.90 30.76
C LEU A 173 10.45 3.20 31.62
N PRO A 174 9.49 4.00 31.12
CA PRO A 174 8.26 4.32 31.85
C PRO A 174 7.39 3.10 32.10
N ASP A 175 6.80 2.98 33.29
CA ASP A 175 5.98 1.82 33.67
C ASP A 175 4.73 1.67 32.77
N GLY A 176 4.11 2.77 32.36
CA GLY A 176 2.97 2.72 31.43
C GLY A 176 3.32 2.14 30.05
N LEU A 177 4.57 2.31 29.58
CA LEU A 177 5.02 1.70 28.34
C LEU A 177 5.31 0.21 28.51
N LYS A 178 5.79 -0.23 29.69
CA LYS A 178 5.94 -1.65 30.02
C LYS A 178 4.60 -2.35 30.08
N ASP A 179 3.60 -1.75 30.74
CA ASP A 179 2.24 -2.28 30.83
C ASP A 179 1.60 -2.41 29.44
N PHE A 180 1.83 -1.41 28.57
CA PHE A 180 1.39 -1.44 27.18
C PHE A 180 2.03 -2.61 26.42
N ILE A 181 3.36 -2.76 26.49
CA ILE A 181 4.07 -3.86 25.81
C ILE A 181 3.55 -5.20 26.33
N TYR A 182 3.45 -5.38 27.65
CA TYR A 182 3.00 -6.64 28.25
C TYR A 182 1.58 -7.01 27.83
N THR A 183 0.66 -6.05 27.85
CA THR A 183 -0.73 -6.28 27.42
C THR A 183 -0.81 -6.59 25.93
N ALA A 184 -0.01 -5.90 25.12
CA ALA A 184 -0.01 -6.07 23.67
C ALA A 184 0.73 -7.33 23.19
N THR A 185 1.59 -7.95 23.98
CA THR A 185 2.26 -9.21 23.59
C THR A 185 1.59 -10.44 24.19
N GLN A 186 0.94 -10.33 25.35
CA GLN A 186 0.32 -11.48 26.04
C GLN A 186 -0.87 -12.11 25.28
N SER A 187 -1.60 -11.31 24.50
CA SER A 187 -2.76 -11.80 23.74
C SER A 187 -2.40 -12.28 22.33
N PHE A 188 -1.16 -12.11 21.88
CA PHE A 188 -0.79 -12.30 20.48
C PHE A 188 0.11 -13.53 20.26
N GLY A 189 -0.04 -14.22 19.12
CA GLY A 189 0.77 -15.39 18.75
C GLY A 189 0.33 -16.72 19.38
N LYS A 190 -0.71 -16.70 20.24
CA LYS A 190 -1.25 -17.88 20.90
C LYS A 190 -2.15 -18.72 20.01
N VAL A 191 -2.86 -18.08 19.08
CA VAL A 191 -3.87 -18.73 18.24
C VAL A 191 -3.50 -18.55 16.77
N ARG A 192 -3.39 -19.68 16.06
CA ARG A 192 -3.01 -19.75 14.65
C ARG A 192 -4.17 -20.29 13.83
N LEU A 193 -4.32 -19.78 12.61
CA LEU A 193 -5.28 -20.28 11.65
C LEU A 193 -4.51 -21.02 10.56
N VAL A 194 -4.76 -22.31 10.43
CA VAL A 194 -4.06 -23.19 9.50
C VAL A 194 -5.07 -23.83 8.56
N LEU A 195 -4.82 -23.76 7.25
CA LEU A 195 -5.62 -24.45 6.25
C LEU A 195 -4.96 -25.81 5.94
N LYS A 196 -5.66 -26.90 6.27
CA LYS A 196 -5.24 -28.29 5.97
C LYS A 196 -6.38 -28.99 5.21
N HIS A 197 -6.12 -29.64 4.08
CA HIS A 197 -7.13 -30.41 3.33
C HIS A 197 -8.43 -29.63 2.99
N ASN A 198 -8.34 -28.38 2.54
CA ASN A 198 -9.49 -27.50 2.30
C ASN A 198 -10.35 -27.19 3.54
N ARG A 199 -9.84 -27.48 4.73
CA ARG A 199 -10.51 -27.29 6.01
C ARG A 199 -9.67 -26.37 6.87
N TYR A 200 -10.32 -25.39 7.48
CA TYR A 200 -9.66 -24.44 8.34
C TYR A 200 -9.60 -24.98 9.75
N TYR A 201 -8.42 -24.96 10.34
CA TYR A 201 -8.15 -25.37 11.71
C TYR A 201 -7.66 -24.17 12.50
N ILE A 202 -8.14 -24.05 13.74
CA ILE A 202 -7.52 -23.17 14.73
C ILE A 202 -6.58 -24.00 15.59
N GLU A 203 -5.31 -23.62 15.63
CA GLU A 203 -4.25 -24.24 16.41
C GLU A 203 -3.81 -23.32 17.57
N SER A 204 -3.50 -23.88 18.73
CA SER A 204 -2.88 -23.18 19.86
C SER A 204 -2.00 -24.13 20.65
N GLN A 205 -0.89 -23.62 21.17
CA GLN A 205 -0.05 -24.31 22.16
C GLN A 205 -0.72 -24.31 23.55
N ASP A 206 -1.56 -23.32 23.83
CA ASP A 206 -2.27 -23.20 25.11
C ASP A 206 -3.70 -23.72 24.99
N ALA A 207 -3.99 -24.83 25.66
CA ALA A 207 -5.31 -25.46 25.70
C ALA A 207 -6.38 -24.55 26.32
N SER A 208 -6.00 -23.69 27.27
CA SER A 208 -6.95 -22.81 27.97
C SER A 208 -7.55 -21.76 27.02
N VAL A 209 -6.76 -21.29 26.06
CA VAL A 209 -7.18 -20.31 25.06
C VAL A 209 -8.18 -20.94 24.09
N LEU A 210 -7.98 -22.19 23.67
CA LEU A 210 -8.93 -22.89 22.81
C LEU A 210 -10.25 -23.15 23.53
N GLN A 211 -10.21 -23.54 24.82
CA GLN A 211 -11.42 -23.69 25.61
C GLN A 211 -12.18 -22.37 25.75
N MET A 212 -11.48 -21.24 25.89
CA MET A 212 -12.09 -19.92 25.90
C MET A 212 -12.76 -19.60 24.55
N LEU A 213 -12.10 -19.91 23.42
CA LEU A 213 -12.65 -19.71 22.08
C LEU A 213 -13.89 -20.58 21.83
N LEU A 214 -13.90 -21.82 22.29
CA LEU A 214 -15.04 -22.73 22.16
C LEU A 214 -16.26 -22.31 22.99
N ARG A 215 -16.07 -21.52 24.05
CA ARG A 215 -17.16 -20.94 24.86
C ARG A 215 -17.76 -19.68 24.25
N ASP A 216 -17.14 -19.09 23.23
CA ASP A 216 -17.66 -17.90 22.58
C ASP A 216 -18.91 -18.22 21.74
N PRO A 217 -19.97 -17.40 21.81
CA PRO A 217 -21.25 -17.66 21.15
C PRO A 217 -21.21 -17.59 19.62
N VAL A 218 -20.15 -17.04 19.00
CA VAL A 218 -19.98 -16.98 17.55
C VAL A 218 -19.05 -18.09 17.05
N ILE A 219 -17.97 -18.36 17.78
CA ILE A 219 -16.93 -19.33 17.37
C ILE A 219 -17.35 -20.76 17.66
N GLY A 220 -17.98 -21.02 18.81
CA GLY A 220 -18.49 -22.34 19.19
C GLY A 220 -19.40 -22.96 18.12
N PRO A 221 -20.43 -22.24 17.62
CA PRO A 221 -21.32 -22.72 16.56
C PRO A 221 -20.70 -22.74 15.14
N ALA A 222 -19.53 -22.14 14.95
CA ALA A 222 -18.79 -22.19 13.68
C ALA A 222 -17.91 -23.43 13.57
N ARG A 223 -17.76 -24.22 14.65
CA ARG A 223 -17.06 -25.50 14.66
C ARG A 223 -17.82 -26.56 13.86
N VAL A 224 -17.09 -27.33 13.08
CA VAL A 224 -17.63 -28.53 12.41
C VAL A 224 -17.64 -29.68 13.44
N HIS A 225 -18.81 -30.18 13.81
CA HIS A 225 -19.02 -31.19 14.87
C HIS A 225 -18.71 -32.64 14.45
N GLU A 226 -18.09 -32.89 13.29
CA GLU A 226 -17.82 -34.26 12.81
C GLU A 226 -16.62 -34.95 13.50
N THR A 227 -15.86 -34.24 14.35
CA THR A 227 -14.74 -34.79 15.14
C THR A 227 -14.90 -34.39 16.61
N ASP A 228 -15.23 -35.36 17.47
CA ASP A 228 -15.55 -35.13 18.89
C ASP A 228 -14.30 -34.87 19.77
N GLU A 229 -13.09 -35.04 19.24
CA GLU A 229 -11.84 -34.88 20.00
C GLU A 229 -10.94 -33.76 19.44
N LEU A 230 -10.26 -33.02 20.33
CA LEU A 230 -9.21 -32.06 19.98
C LEU A 230 -8.04 -32.84 19.37
N ILE A 231 -7.67 -32.54 18.12
CA ILE A 231 -6.54 -33.19 17.46
C ILE A 231 -5.25 -32.67 18.10
N GLN A 232 -4.41 -33.59 18.59
CA GLN A 232 -3.09 -33.31 19.16
C GLN A 232 -2.01 -33.68 18.13
N GLU A 233 -1.19 -32.71 17.72
CA GLU A 233 -0.08 -32.92 16.78
C GLU A 233 1.26 -32.42 17.40
N LYS A 234 2.39 -33.00 16.97
CA LYS A 234 3.73 -32.57 17.37
C LYS A 234 4.05 -31.22 16.70
N ALA A 235 4.52 -30.24 17.47
CA ALA A 235 4.92 -28.94 16.90
C ALA A 235 6.10 -29.10 15.91
N PRO A 236 6.12 -28.36 14.80
CA PRO A 236 7.25 -28.42 13.87
C PRO A 236 8.50 -27.75 14.43
N GLN A 237 9.64 -28.42 14.29
CA GLN A 237 10.94 -27.96 14.79
C GLN A 237 11.68 -27.06 13.76
N MET A 238 12.57 -26.19 14.26
CA MET A 238 13.33 -25.16 13.52
C MET A 238 14.34 -25.69 12.46
N GLY A 239 14.55 -27.00 12.35
CA GLY A 239 15.67 -27.59 11.61
C GLY A 239 15.63 -27.36 10.08
N GLY A 240 16.67 -26.70 9.55
CA GLY A 240 17.13 -26.91 8.17
C GLY A 240 16.43 -26.12 7.06
N LEU A 241 15.85 -24.94 7.31
CA LEU A 241 15.37 -24.08 6.21
C LEU A 241 16.52 -23.31 5.56
N VAL A 242 16.87 -23.76 4.36
CA VAL A 242 17.86 -23.12 3.50
C VAL A 242 17.12 -22.35 2.41
N ILE A 243 17.07 -21.01 2.52
CA ILE A 243 16.47 -20.15 1.50
C ILE A 243 17.33 -20.21 0.24
N PRO A 244 16.81 -20.63 -0.92
CA PRO A 244 17.59 -20.71 -2.15
C PRO A 244 18.24 -19.36 -2.51
N GLY A 245 19.53 -19.38 -2.85
CA GLY A 245 20.29 -18.18 -3.25
C GLY A 245 21.02 -17.44 -2.12
N THR A 246 20.88 -17.87 -0.86
CA THR A 246 21.69 -17.37 0.27
C THR A 246 23.09 -17.98 0.31
N LYS A 247 24.00 -17.38 1.09
CA LYS A 247 25.34 -17.93 1.30
C LYS A 247 25.30 -19.29 1.99
N ASP A 248 24.37 -19.48 2.92
CA ASP A 248 24.19 -20.74 3.64
C ASP A 248 23.70 -21.86 2.70
N ALA A 249 22.90 -21.53 1.68
CA ALA A 249 22.47 -22.47 0.65
C ALA A 249 23.59 -22.96 -0.26
N ALA A 250 24.59 -22.11 -0.53
CA ALA A 250 25.76 -22.50 -1.30
C ALA A 250 26.64 -23.49 -0.53
N GLY A 251 26.78 -23.32 0.79
CA GLY A 251 27.51 -24.25 1.66
C GLY A 251 26.88 -25.64 1.72
N VAL A 252 25.55 -25.71 1.89
CA VAL A 252 24.81 -26.98 1.94
C VAL A 252 24.87 -27.71 0.60
N LYS A 253 24.72 -27.00 -0.54
CA LYS A 253 24.87 -27.61 -1.88
C LYS A 253 26.29 -28.12 -2.15
N GLN A 254 27.32 -27.45 -1.63
CA GLN A 254 28.70 -27.93 -1.72
C GLN A 254 28.92 -29.18 -0.86
N ALA A 255 28.33 -29.24 0.33
CA ALA A 255 28.36 -30.41 1.21
C ALA A 255 27.60 -31.60 0.60
N GLU A 256 26.40 -31.40 0.04
CA GLU A 256 25.64 -32.43 -0.68
C GLU A 256 26.34 -32.90 -1.96
N ALA A 257 26.98 -31.98 -2.70
CA ALA A 257 27.77 -32.34 -3.89
C ALA A 257 29.05 -33.10 -3.51
N GLN A 258 29.67 -32.81 -2.37
CA GLN A 258 30.78 -33.59 -1.82
C GLN A 258 30.32 -34.95 -1.29
N ALA A 259 29.15 -35.04 -0.66
CA ALA A 259 28.56 -36.30 -0.22
C ALA A 259 28.19 -37.19 -1.40
N LYS A 260 27.57 -36.65 -2.46
CA LYS A 260 27.30 -37.38 -3.71
C LYS A 260 28.57 -37.78 -4.45
N LYS A 261 29.63 -36.95 -4.42
CA LYS A 261 30.95 -37.32 -4.96
C LYS A 261 31.68 -38.37 -4.12
N LYS A 262 31.43 -38.46 -2.81
CA LYS A 262 31.92 -39.54 -1.94
C LYS A 262 31.15 -40.84 -2.21
N ALA A 263 29.83 -40.78 -2.34
CA ALA A 263 28.99 -41.93 -2.69
C ALA A 263 29.33 -42.50 -4.08
N ALA A 264 29.55 -41.64 -5.08
CA ALA A 264 29.98 -42.06 -6.42
C ALA A 264 31.45 -42.54 -6.49
N ARG A 265 32.26 -42.34 -5.43
CA ARG A 265 33.63 -42.87 -5.33
C ARG A 265 33.69 -44.27 -4.70
N ASN A 266 32.62 -44.70 -4.05
CA ASN A 266 32.51 -46.02 -3.43
C ASN A 266 31.90 -47.07 -4.39
N ASP A 267 31.52 -46.70 -5.62
CA ASP A 267 30.84 -47.58 -6.58
C ASP A 267 31.77 -48.05 -7.72
N ASP A 268 33.08 -47.78 -7.63
CA ASP A 268 34.04 -47.97 -8.74
C ASP A 268 35.37 -48.61 -8.31
N SER A 269 35.35 -49.49 -7.30
CA SER A 269 36.48 -50.37 -6.99
C SER A 269 36.00 -51.75 -6.53
N ASP A 270 36.02 -52.70 -7.46
CA ASP A 270 36.18 -54.13 -7.17
C ASP A 270 37.59 -54.34 -6.60
N ASP A 271 37.72 -54.63 -5.31
CA ASP A 271 38.80 -55.46 -4.75
C ASP A 271 38.39 -55.99 -3.36
N GLU A 272 38.73 -57.25 -3.15
CA GLU A 272 38.28 -58.17 -2.10
C GLU A 272 38.80 -57.84 -0.68
N ASP A 273 37.93 -58.13 0.31
CA ASP A 273 38.15 -58.55 1.70
C ASP A 273 38.79 -57.63 2.78
N GLU A 274 38.17 -57.78 3.97
CA GLU A 274 38.54 -57.35 5.33
C GLU A 274 38.19 -55.91 5.76
N ASP A 275 36.96 -55.68 6.25
CA ASP A 275 36.69 -54.89 7.48
C ASP A 275 35.19 -54.89 7.89
N GLU A 276 34.61 -56.07 8.16
CA GLU A 276 33.19 -56.22 8.52
C GLU A 276 32.88 -56.03 10.03
N LYS A 277 33.63 -55.18 10.77
CA LYS A 277 33.44 -55.01 12.23
C LYS A 277 33.54 -53.58 12.78
N LYS A 278 33.27 -52.54 11.97
CA LYS A 278 33.26 -51.15 12.47
C LYS A 278 31.96 -50.37 12.30
N ASP A 279 31.04 -50.82 11.43
CA ASP A 279 29.82 -50.05 11.16
C ASP A 279 28.72 -50.22 12.24
N ASP A 280 28.73 -51.32 13.00
CA ASP A 280 27.77 -51.51 14.09
C ASP A 280 28.08 -50.61 15.31
N ALA A 281 29.35 -50.28 15.57
CA ALA A 281 29.73 -49.46 16.73
C ALA A 281 29.46 -47.96 16.51
N GLU A 282 29.48 -47.48 15.26
CA GLU A 282 29.15 -46.09 14.94
C GLU A 282 27.64 -45.88 14.86
N GLN A 283 26.87 -46.85 14.34
CA GLN A 283 25.41 -46.78 14.37
C GLN A 283 24.86 -46.84 15.80
N ASP A 284 25.40 -47.70 16.65
CA ASP A 284 24.96 -47.85 18.05
C ASP A 284 25.35 -46.63 18.91
N MET A 285 26.49 -45.97 18.62
CA MET A 285 26.87 -44.71 19.29
C MET A 285 26.00 -43.52 18.83
N THR A 286 25.60 -43.46 17.56
CA THR A 286 24.64 -42.45 17.08
C THR A 286 23.20 -42.71 17.51
N ALA A 287 22.83 -43.95 17.81
CA ALA A 287 21.54 -44.31 18.40
C ALA A 287 21.50 -43.97 19.89
N TYR A 288 22.56 -44.26 20.65
CA TYR A 288 22.67 -43.87 22.07
C TYR A 288 22.73 -42.34 22.27
N LEU A 289 23.36 -41.59 21.35
CA LEU A 289 23.34 -40.12 21.39
C LEU A 289 22.00 -39.50 20.92
N ARG A 290 21.09 -40.29 20.34
CA ARG A 290 19.71 -39.88 20.05
C ARG A 290 18.78 -40.14 21.22
N ASP A 291 18.97 -41.24 21.93
CA ASP A 291 18.11 -41.64 23.05
C ASP A 291 18.40 -40.85 24.35
N GLU A 292 19.56 -40.20 24.50
CA GLU A 292 19.86 -39.35 25.68
C GLU A 292 19.35 -37.88 25.56
N ASP A 293 18.92 -37.45 24.37
CA ASP A 293 18.28 -36.13 24.15
C ASP A 293 16.73 -36.20 24.16
N ASP A 294 16.14 -37.39 24.29
CA ASP A 294 14.69 -37.63 24.24
C ASP A 294 13.96 -37.45 25.59
N ASP A 295 14.67 -37.14 26.69
CA ASP A 295 14.05 -36.92 28.01
C ASP A 295 13.48 -35.49 28.20
N ASP A 296 13.65 -34.58 27.22
CA ASP A 296 13.02 -33.24 27.20
C ASP A 296 11.86 -33.12 26.18
N ASP A 297 11.45 -34.22 25.54
CA ASP A 297 10.51 -34.23 24.40
C ASP A 297 9.01 -34.12 24.80
N GLU A 298 8.71 -33.83 26.07
CA GLU A 298 7.34 -33.71 26.60
C GLU A 298 6.69 -32.32 26.41
N THR A 299 7.38 -31.32 25.84
CA THR A 299 6.87 -29.93 25.83
C THR A 299 6.78 -29.26 24.47
N ASP A 300 5.83 -29.68 23.62
CA ASP A 300 5.03 -28.77 22.75
C ASP A 300 3.92 -29.53 21.98
N GLN A 301 2.91 -30.04 22.70
CA GLN A 301 1.69 -30.54 22.07
C GLN A 301 0.84 -29.37 21.56
N VAL A 302 0.46 -29.39 20.28
CA VAL A 302 -0.43 -28.37 19.69
C VAL A 302 -1.84 -28.93 19.62
N HIS A 303 -2.81 -28.20 20.18
CA HIS A 303 -4.22 -28.56 20.14
C HIS A 303 -4.93 -27.85 18.99
N SER A 304 -5.86 -28.52 18.31
CA SER A 304 -6.59 -27.92 17.19
C SER A 304 -8.05 -28.37 17.04
N PHE A 305 -8.88 -27.52 16.41
CA PHE A 305 -10.25 -27.86 16.02
C PHE A 305 -10.64 -27.24 14.66
N GLN A 306 -11.54 -27.90 13.93
CA GLN A 306 -11.97 -27.51 12.59
C GLN A 306 -13.10 -26.45 12.61
N ILE A 307 -13.03 -25.50 11.68
CA ILE A 307 -14.01 -24.43 11.46
C ILE A 307 -14.57 -24.50 10.04
N ASP A 308 -15.84 -24.10 9.92
CA ASP A 308 -16.52 -23.91 8.64
C ASP A 308 -15.92 -22.75 7.83
N GLY A 309 -15.53 -23.03 6.58
CA GLY A 309 -14.86 -22.07 5.70
C GLY A 309 -15.72 -20.86 5.30
N GLU A 310 -17.05 -20.97 5.30
CA GLU A 310 -17.93 -19.83 5.00
C GLU A 310 -17.98 -18.80 6.13
N LYS A 311 -17.75 -19.25 7.38
CA LYS A 311 -17.81 -18.41 8.58
C LYS A 311 -16.45 -17.88 9.02
N ILE A 312 -15.39 -18.12 8.25
CA ILE A 312 -14.02 -17.77 8.64
C ILE A 312 -13.84 -16.28 8.88
N GLN A 313 -14.49 -15.44 8.07
CA GLN A 313 -14.39 -13.99 8.20
C GLN A 313 -15.04 -13.50 9.50
N ALA A 314 -16.18 -14.09 9.88
CA ALA A 314 -16.85 -13.78 11.13
C ALA A 314 -16.02 -14.23 12.34
N VAL A 315 -15.35 -15.39 12.25
CA VAL A 315 -14.43 -15.88 13.28
C VAL A 315 -13.20 -14.98 13.38
N GLN A 316 -12.58 -14.60 12.25
CA GLN A 316 -11.44 -13.66 12.23
C GLN A 316 -11.82 -12.30 12.82
N GLU A 317 -12.99 -11.76 12.47
CA GLU A 317 -13.47 -10.49 13.00
C GLU A 317 -13.78 -10.59 14.51
N GLN A 318 -14.45 -11.65 14.96
CA GLN A 318 -14.75 -11.87 16.37
C GLN A 318 -13.48 -12.04 17.22
N CYS A 319 -12.52 -12.85 16.76
CA CYS A 319 -11.22 -13.06 17.40
C CYS A 319 -10.43 -11.74 17.50
N ASN A 320 -10.37 -10.97 16.41
CA ASN A 320 -9.58 -9.75 16.35
C ASN A 320 -10.23 -8.57 17.11
N VAL A 321 -11.55 -8.40 16.99
CA VAL A 321 -12.27 -7.22 17.49
C VAL A 321 -12.75 -7.41 18.93
N LYS A 322 -13.39 -8.54 19.24
CA LYS A 322 -14.01 -8.75 20.57
C LYS A 322 -13.10 -9.49 21.55
N LEU A 323 -12.44 -10.55 21.10
CA LEU A 323 -11.60 -11.38 21.97
C LEU A 323 -10.14 -10.90 22.06
N GLN A 324 -9.73 -10.00 21.17
CA GLN A 324 -8.38 -9.41 21.14
C GLN A 324 -7.25 -10.45 20.99
N LEU A 325 -7.57 -11.60 20.38
CA LEU A 325 -6.67 -12.70 20.08
C LEU A 325 -6.57 -12.84 18.57
N PRO A 326 -5.66 -12.13 17.90
CA PRO A 326 -5.67 -12.17 16.45
C PRO A 326 -5.07 -13.44 15.89
N LEU A 327 -5.76 -13.96 14.88
CA LEU A 327 -5.39 -15.17 14.17
C LEU A 327 -4.23 -14.89 13.22
N THR A 328 -3.10 -15.57 13.44
CA THR A 328 -1.99 -15.60 12.49
C THR A 328 -2.24 -16.68 11.44
N GLU A 329 -2.25 -16.31 10.17
CA GLU A 329 -2.24 -17.28 9.06
C GLU A 329 -0.81 -17.78 8.82
N GLU A 330 -0.56 -19.06 9.09
CA GLU A 330 0.71 -19.72 8.80
C GLU A 330 0.48 -20.95 7.93
N TYR A 331 1.38 -21.18 6.99
CA TYR A 331 1.34 -22.32 6.08
C TYR A 331 2.56 -23.22 6.27
N ASP A 332 2.30 -24.46 6.66
CA ASP A 332 3.31 -25.50 6.70
C ASP A 332 3.41 -26.19 5.32
N PHE A 333 4.22 -25.61 4.44
CA PHE A 333 4.38 -26.10 3.08
C PHE A 333 5.26 -27.35 2.95
N ARG A 334 6.03 -27.69 4.00
CA ARG A 334 6.94 -28.86 4.01
C ARG A 334 6.17 -30.15 4.22
N ASN A 335 5.23 -30.12 5.15
CA ASN A 335 4.43 -31.29 5.54
C ASN A 335 3.12 -31.41 4.73
N ASP A 336 2.89 -30.52 3.77
CA ASP A 336 1.74 -30.58 2.87
C ASP A 336 2.02 -31.56 1.71
N GLU A 337 1.49 -32.78 1.79
CA GLU A 337 1.60 -33.79 0.72
C GLU A 337 0.44 -33.72 -0.30
N ILE A 338 -0.61 -32.95 0.00
CA ILE A 338 -1.84 -32.89 -0.79
C ILE A 338 -1.59 -32.02 -2.03
N ASN A 339 -0.99 -30.86 -1.81
CA ASN A 339 -0.67 -29.95 -2.89
C ASN A 339 0.56 -30.43 -3.64
N ALA A 340 0.41 -30.69 -4.93
CA ALA A 340 1.50 -31.13 -5.79
C ALA A 340 2.68 -30.15 -5.76
N ASN A 341 3.88 -30.69 -5.53
CA ASN A 341 5.11 -29.93 -5.60
C ASN A 341 5.37 -29.51 -7.06
N LEU A 342 5.75 -28.24 -7.21
CA LEU A 342 6.27 -27.70 -8.46
C LEU A 342 7.79 -27.80 -8.41
N ASP A 343 8.39 -28.40 -9.43
CA ASP A 343 9.85 -28.43 -9.57
C ASP A 343 10.34 -27.05 -10.04
N ILE A 344 10.59 -26.18 -9.07
CA ILE A 344 11.09 -24.84 -9.28
C ILE A 344 12.24 -24.56 -8.31
N ASP A 345 13.37 -24.19 -8.88
CA ASP A 345 14.56 -23.74 -8.18
C ASP A 345 15.09 -22.44 -8.79
N LEU A 346 15.76 -21.65 -7.95
CA LEU A 346 16.52 -20.51 -8.43
C LEU A 346 17.75 -20.98 -9.22
N ARG A 347 18.00 -20.32 -10.36
CA ARG A 347 19.21 -20.56 -11.13
C ARG A 347 20.45 -20.23 -10.28
N PRO A 348 21.57 -20.96 -10.41
CA PRO A 348 22.78 -20.73 -9.61
C PRO A 348 23.39 -19.32 -9.75
N MET A 349 23.15 -18.64 -10.87
CA MET A 349 23.59 -17.26 -11.11
C MET A 349 22.78 -16.22 -10.32
N ALA A 350 21.59 -16.59 -9.84
CA ALA A 350 20.70 -15.72 -9.09
C ALA A 350 21.12 -15.65 -7.62
N GLN A 351 21.99 -14.69 -7.29
CA GLN A 351 22.31 -14.40 -5.89
C GLN A 351 21.37 -13.32 -5.35
N ILE A 352 20.80 -13.57 -4.18
CA ILE A 352 19.94 -12.60 -3.50
C ILE A 352 20.80 -11.65 -2.65
N ARG A 353 20.32 -10.42 -2.47
CA ARG A 353 20.99 -9.41 -1.65
C ARG A 353 20.63 -9.60 -0.17
N TYR A 354 21.48 -9.10 0.73
CA TYR A 354 21.32 -9.30 2.18
C TYR A 354 19.95 -8.82 2.72
N TYR A 355 19.43 -7.68 2.23
CA TYR A 355 18.13 -7.17 2.68
C TYR A 355 16.94 -7.99 2.15
N GLN A 356 17.12 -8.65 1.00
CA GLN A 356 16.12 -9.57 0.43
C GLN A 356 16.09 -10.87 1.24
N GLU A 357 17.27 -11.37 1.60
CA GLU A 357 17.45 -12.51 2.51
C GLU A 357 16.81 -12.23 3.87
N HIS A 358 17.06 -11.07 4.48
CA HIS A 358 16.40 -10.68 5.73
C HIS A 358 14.87 -10.61 5.59
N ALA A 359 14.36 -10.09 4.48
CA ALA A 359 12.92 -10.02 4.24
C ALA A 359 12.29 -11.43 4.15
N LEU A 360 12.95 -12.36 3.46
CA LEU A 360 12.50 -13.75 3.33
C LEU A 360 12.67 -14.54 4.63
N SER A 361 13.76 -14.32 5.36
CA SER A 361 13.99 -14.93 6.68
C SER A 361 12.87 -14.57 7.65
N LYS A 362 12.35 -13.33 7.63
CA LYS A 362 11.16 -12.95 8.42
C LYS A 362 9.88 -13.65 7.96
N MET A 363 9.73 -13.91 6.67
CA MET A 363 8.57 -14.62 6.11
C MET A 363 8.59 -16.12 6.47
N PHE A 364 9.77 -16.73 6.54
CA PHE A 364 9.93 -18.18 6.73
C PHE A 364 10.60 -18.59 8.06
N GLY A 365 10.67 -17.69 9.05
CA GLY A 365 11.54 -17.83 10.22
C GLY A 365 11.39 -19.11 11.04
N ASN A 366 10.20 -19.72 11.05
CA ASN A 366 9.90 -20.91 11.86
C ASN A 366 9.74 -22.19 11.00
N GLY A 367 10.28 -22.21 9.78
CA GLY A 367 10.07 -23.31 8.82
C GLY A 367 8.69 -23.34 8.16
N ARG A 368 7.73 -22.55 8.67
CA ARG A 368 6.43 -22.26 8.06
C ARG A 368 6.46 -20.94 7.29
N ALA A 369 5.66 -20.84 6.23
CA ALA A 369 5.47 -19.61 5.47
C ALA A 369 4.39 -18.74 6.13
N ARG A 370 4.68 -17.46 6.32
CA ARG A 370 3.74 -16.50 6.91
C ARG A 370 3.13 -15.59 5.86
N SER A 371 1.85 -15.28 6.05
CA SER A 371 1.19 -14.25 5.27
C SER A 371 1.58 -12.85 5.77
N GLY A 372 1.88 -11.93 4.85
CA GLY A 372 2.24 -10.57 5.23
C GLY A 372 2.74 -9.69 4.08
N ILE A 373 3.08 -8.45 4.43
CA ILE A 373 3.46 -7.42 3.46
C ILE A 373 4.95 -7.09 3.59
N ILE A 374 5.66 -7.16 2.47
CA ILE A 374 7.07 -6.78 2.31
C ILE A 374 7.13 -5.47 1.52
N VAL A 375 7.74 -4.46 2.14
CA VAL A 375 7.93 -3.13 1.55
C VAL A 375 9.36 -2.99 1.07
N LEU A 376 9.53 -2.99 -0.24
CA LEU A 376 10.84 -2.83 -0.88
C LEU A 376 10.79 -1.70 -1.91
N PRO A 377 11.78 -0.82 -1.92
CA PRO A 377 11.93 0.22 -2.94
C PRO A 377 11.74 -0.30 -4.36
N CYS A 378 11.24 0.56 -5.26
CA CYS A 378 11.37 0.28 -6.68
C CYS A 378 12.87 0.16 -7.05
N GLY A 379 13.23 -0.81 -7.88
CA GLY A 379 14.63 -1.13 -8.20
C GLY A 379 15.37 -2.01 -7.17
N ALA A 380 14.81 -2.24 -5.98
CA ALA A 380 15.45 -3.09 -4.96
C ALA A 380 15.23 -4.61 -5.20
N GLY A 381 14.52 -5.00 -6.26
CA GLY A 381 14.29 -6.41 -6.62
C GLY A 381 13.04 -7.03 -5.98
N LYS A 382 11.91 -6.31 -5.92
CA LYS A 382 10.60 -6.83 -5.47
C LYS A 382 10.23 -8.16 -6.13
N THR A 383 10.35 -8.22 -7.45
CA THR A 383 10.03 -9.40 -8.25
C THR A 383 10.89 -10.61 -7.88
N LEU A 384 12.20 -10.40 -7.66
CA LEU A 384 13.12 -11.47 -7.27
C LEU A 384 12.76 -12.05 -5.89
N VAL A 385 12.31 -11.23 -4.95
CA VAL A 385 11.83 -11.71 -3.63
C VAL A 385 10.59 -12.58 -3.78
N GLY A 386 9.63 -12.18 -4.63
CA GLY A 386 8.45 -13.01 -4.92
C GLY A 386 8.81 -14.34 -5.61
N ILE A 387 9.73 -14.31 -6.57
CA ILE A 387 10.22 -15.52 -7.25
C ILE A 387 10.94 -16.43 -6.25
N THR A 388 11.78 -15.87 -5.39
CA THR A 388 12.51 -16.63 -4.36
C THR A 388 11.53 -17.25 -3.37
N ALA A 389 10.50 -16.52 -2.93
CA ALA A 389 9.45 -17.07 -2.08
C ALA A 389 8.71 -18.24 -2.74
N ALA A 390 8.39 -18.14 -4.04
CA ALA A 390 7.80 -19.24 -4.80
C ALA A 390 8.75 -20.46 -4.90
N CYS A 391 10.06 -20.22 -5.10
CA CYS A 391 11.08 -21.28 -5.12
C CYS A 391 11.29 -21.94 -3.75
N THR A 392 11.12 -21.20 -2.64
CA THR A 392 11.20 -21.76 -1.29
C THR A 392 9.99 -22.61 -0.97
N VAL A 393 8.78 -22.15 -1.34
CA VAL A 393 7.53 -22.86 -1.05
C VAL A 393 7.37 -24.11 -1.93
N LYS A 394 7.86 -24.09 -3.19
CA LYS A 394 7.77 -25.21 -4.16
C LYS A 394 6.34 -25.74 -4.40
N LYS A 395 5.33 -24.89 -4.19
CA LYS A 395 3.93 -25.21 -4.50
C LYS A 395 3.42 -24.32 -5.63
N SER A 396 2.20 -24.60 -6.07
CA SER A 396 1.53 -23.79 -7.09
C SER A 396 1.28 -22.38 -6.57
N ALA A 397 1.61 -21.40 -7.40
CA ALA A 397 1.57 -19.99 -7.03
C ALA A 397 0.71 -19.19 -8.00
N ILE A 398 -0.03 -18.22 -7.45
CA ILE A 398 -0.80 -17.27 -8.24
C ILE A 398 -0.26 -15.86 -8.01
N VAL A 399 0.04 -15.16 -9.09
CA VAL A 399 0.58 -13.80 -9.06
C VAL A 399 -0.46 -12.84 -9.61
N LEU A 400 -0.88 -11.89 -8.78
CA LEU A 400 -1.88 -10.88 -9.11
C LEU A 400 -1.20 -9.54 -9.39
N CYS A 401 -1.43 -9.04 -10.61
CA CYS A 401 -0.84 -7.81 -11.13
C CYS A 401 -1.90 -6.73 -11.37
N THR A 402 -1.50 -5.47 -11.34
CA THR A 402 -2.37 -4.33 -11.66
C THR A 402 -2.67 -4.20 -13.15
N SER A 403 -1.69 -4.50 -14.01
CA SER A 403 -1.78 -4.38 -15.47
C SER A 403 -1.37 -5.65 -16.20
N ALA A 404 -1.80 -5.79 -17.46
CA ALA A 404 -1.37 -6.89 -18.32
C ALA A 404 0.14 -6.86 -18.61
N MET A 405 0.73 -5.67 -18.78
CA MET A 405 2.18 -5.51 -19.00
C MET A 405 3.00 -6.00 -17.80
N SER A 406 2.53 -5.72 -16.57
CA SER A 406 3.14 -6.27 -15.35
C SER A 406 3.08 -7.80 -15.34
N ALA A 407 2.00 -8.41 -15.84
CA ALA A 407 1.89 -9.86 -15.92
C ALA A 407 2.95 -10.48 -16.86
N TYR A 408 3.17 -9.87 -18.04
CA TYR A 408 4.26 -10.29 -18.93
C TYR A 408 5.64 -10.12 -18.29
N GLN A 409 5.86 -9.01 -17.57
CA GLN A 409 7.10 -8.77 -16.86
C GLN A 409 7.37 -9.88 -15.83
N TRP A 410 6.36 -10.25 -15.04
CA TRP A 410 6.48 -11.36 -14.09
C TRP A 410 6.82 -12.67 -14.79
N LYS A 411 6.14 -13.04 -15.89
CA LYS A 411 6.49 -14.25 -16.69
C LYS A 411 7.95 -14.23 -17.13
N ASN A 412 8.41 -13.12 -17.70
CA ASN A 412 9.79 -12.99 -18.18
C ASN A 412 10.82 -13.07 -17.05
N GLU A 413 10.53 -12.49 -15.89
CA GLU A 413 11.42 -12.54 -14.73
C GLU A 413 11.45 -13.95 -14.10
N PHE A 414 10.32 -14.67 -14.05
CA PHE A 414 10.31 -16.09 -13.66
C PHE A 414 11.21 -16.91 -14.59
N LEU A 415 11.01 -16.82 -15.91
CA LEU A 415 11.81 -17.55 -16.90
C LEU A 415 13.31 -17.22 -16.81
N LYS A 416 13.66 -15.99 -16.45
CA LYS A 416 15.04 -15.53 -16.33
C LYS A 416 15.74 -16.03 -15.07
N TRP A 417 15.08 -15.99 -13.92
CA TRP A 417 15.71 -16.25 -12.62
C TRP A 417 15.47 -17.66 -12.09
N SER A 418 14.42 -18.35 -12.51
CA SER A 418 14.17 -19.76 -12.16
C SER A 418 14.40 -20.71 -13.32
N ASN A 419 14.47 -22.01 -13.02
CA ASN A 419 14.62 -23.11 -13.99
C ASN A 419 13.27 -23.71 -14.44
N ILE A 420 12.16 -23.00 -14.22
CA ILE A 420 10.81 -23.48 -14.56
C ILE A 420 10.64 -23.68 -16.07
N ASN A 421 9.88 -24.71 -16.46
CA ASN A 421 9.51 -24.90 -17.85
C ASN A 421 8.54 -23.81 -18.31
N PRO A 422 8.69 -23.27 -19.54
CA PRO A 422 7.79 -22.24 -20.06
C PRO A 422 6.31 -22.65 -20.11
N ASP A 423 6.03 -23.95 -20.26
CA ASP A 423 4.67 -24.49 -20.34
C ASP A 423 3.96 -24.55 -18.98
N ASP A 424 4.71 -24.43 -17.87
CA ASP A 424 4.18 -24.47 -16.50
C ASP A 424 3.84 -23.06 -15.97
N ILE A 425 4.05 -22.02 -16.77
CA ILE A 425 3.63 -20.65 -16.50
C ILE A 425 2.52 -20.25 -17.48
N ALA A 426 1.35 -19.90 -16.95
CA ALA A 426 0.25 -19.38 -17.76
C ALA A 426 -0.02 -17.90 -17.45
N ILE A 427 -0.20 -17.10 -18.51
CA ILE A 427 -0.75 -15.74 -18.40
C ILE A 427 -2.26 -15.76 -18.58
N PHE A 428 -2.95 -15.08 -17.67
CA PHE A 428 -4.38 -14.86 -17.73
C PHE A 428 -4.69 -13.35 -17.73
N THR A 429 -4.89 -12.80 -18.92
CA THR A 429 -5.27 -11.40 -19.14
C THR A 429 -6.53 -11.31 -19.99
N SER A 430 -7.02 -10.09 -20.26
CA SER A 430 -8.15 -9.87 -21.16
C SER A 430 -7.83 -10.29 -22.61
N GLY A 431 -6.56 -10.13 -23.04
CA GLY A 431 -6.10 -10.40 -24.40
C GLY A 431 -5.57 -11.82 -24.63
N GLU A 432 -4.89 -12.41 -23.64
CA GLU A 432 -4.30 -13.75 -23.74
C GLU A 432 -4.82 -14.67 -22.63
N LYS A 433 -5.17 -15.90 -23.01
CA LYS A 433 -5.74 -16.93 -22.13
C LYS A 433 -5.01 -18.24 -22.37
N GLU A 434 -3.84 -18.38 -21.75
CA GLU A 434 -3.11 -19.64 -21.76
C GLU A 434 -3.75 -20.62 -20.77
N LYS A 435 -3.80 -21.91 -21.12
CA LYS A 435 -4.26 -22.96 -20.22
C LYS A 435 -3.06 -23.63 -19.57
N LEU A 436 -3.16 -23.94 -18.29
CA LEU A 436 -2.21 -24.82 -17.62
C LEU A 436 -2.50 -26.27 -18.01
N ASN A 437 -1.48 -26.96 -18.50
CA ASN A 437 -1.58 -28.37 -18.90
C ASN A 437 -1.28 -29.35 -17.74
N GLN A 438 -0.68 -28.86 -16.64
CA GLN A 438 -0.18 -29.71 -15.54
C GLN A 438 -0.91 -29.52 -14.20
N ARG A 439 -0.74 -30.52 -13.33
CA ARG A 439 -1.25 -30.57 -11.94
C ARG A 439 -0.56 -29.55 -11.02
N ALA A 440 0.59 -28.98 -11.37
CA ALA A 440 1.30 -27.92 -10.64
C ALA A 440 1.74 -26.84 -11.64
N GLY A 441 1.66 -25.56 -11.27
CA GLY A 441 2.05 -24.48 -12.17
C GLY A 441 1.88 -23.09 -11.54
N ILE A 442 2.36 -22.08 -12.26
CA ILE A 442 2.26 -20.68 -11.88
C ILE A 442 1.28 -19.97 -12.80
N ILE A 443 0.29 -19.28 -12.22
CA ILE A 443 -0.61 -18.40 -12.98
C ILE A 443 -0.26 -16.96 -12.68
N VAL A 444 -0.10 -16.14 -13.72
CA VAL A 444 0.00 -14.69 -13.59
C VAL A 444 -1.28 -14.07 -14.16
N CYS A 445 -2.03 -13.37 -13.31
CA CYS A 445 -3.32 -12.78 -13.68
C CYS A 445 -3.46 -11.34 -13.19
N THR A 446 -4.47 -10.63 -13.69
CA THR A 446 -4.76 -9.25 -13.25
C THR A 446 -5.90 -9.17 -12.25
N TYR A 447 -5.85 -8.18 -11.34
CA TYR A 447 -6.90 -7.94 -10.34
C TYR A 447 -8.29 -7.75 -10.96
N SER A 448 -8.38 -7.03 -12.09
CA SER A 448 -9.64 -6.76 -12.79
C SER A 448 -10.30 -8.04 -13.31
N MET A 449 -9.52 -9.00 -13.82
CA MET A 449 -10.05 -10.25 -14.35
C MET A 449 -10.74 -11.11 -13.28
N VAL A 450 -10.17 -11.15 -12.07
CA VAL A 450 -10.73 -11.94 -10.96
C VAL A 450 -12.02 -11.31 -10.40
N THR A 451 -12.06 -9.97 -10.35
CA THR A 451 -13.13 -9.20 -9.69
C THR A 451 -14.35 -8.94 -10.55
N GLN A 452 -14.23 -8.91 -11.88
CA GLN A 452 -15.35 -8.66 -12.79
C GLN A 452 -16.40 -9.79 -12.75
N ASN A 453 -17.65 -9.46 -12.41
CA ASN A 453 -18.80 -10.40 -12.34
C ASN A 453 -19.65 -10.43 -13.64
N THR A 454 -19.31 -9.66 -14.67
CA THR A 454 -20.09 -9.60 -15.91
C THR A 454 -19.98 -10.90 -16.70
N ARG A 455 -21.04 -11.30 -17.43
CA ARG A 455 -21.09 -12.46 -18.34
C ARG A 455 -19.76 -12.64 -19.09
N ARG A 456 -18.95 -13.58 -18.62
CA ARG A 456 -17.63 -13.87 -19.19
C ARG A 456 -17.82 -14.73 -20.45
N ALA A 457 -16.88 -14.62 -21.39
CA ALA A 457 -16.77 -15.61 -22.45
C ALA A 457 -16.60 -17.00 -21.82
N HIS A 458 -17.18 -18.04 -22.44
CA HIS A 458 -17.20 -19.42 -21.91
C HIS A 458 -15.81 -19.90 -21.48
N ASP A 459 -14.77 -19.59 -22.27
CA ASP A 459 -13.37 -19.95 -21.96
C ASP A 459 -12.82 -19.26 -20.70
N SER A 460 -13.21 -18.01 -20.45
CA SER A 460 -12.81 -17.28 -19.23
C SER A 460 -13.50 -17.81 -17.99
N GLN A 461 -14.71 -18.34 -18.12
CA GLN A 461 -15.41 -18.94 -17.00
C GLN A 461 -14.75 -20.26 -16.59
N GLN A 462 -14.42 -21.13 -17.56
CA GLN A 462 -13.71 -22.39 -17.29
C GLN A 462 -12.38 -22.19 -16.55
N VAL A 463 -11.59 -21.21 -16.97
CA VAL A 463 -10.31 -20.90 -16.30
C VAL A 463 -10.53 -20.34 -14.89
N MET A 464 -11.58 -19.54 -14.69
CA MET A 464 -11.91 -19.03 -13.36
C MET A 464 -12.43 -20.12 -12.42
N ASP A 465 -13.22 -21.05 -12.94
CA ASP A 465 -13.67 -22.22 -12.18
C ASP A 465 -12.46 -23.10 -11.81
N PHE A 466 -11.48 -23.25 -12.71
CA PHE A 466 -10.20 -23.91 -12.41
C PHE A 466 -9.41 -23.21 -11.30
N ILE A 467 -9.32 -21.87 -11.32
CA ILE A 467 -8.61 -21.09 -10.29
C ILE A 467 -9.31 -21.21 -8.94
N THR A 468 -10.65 -21.20 -8.92
CA THR A 468 -11.47 -21.19 -7.70
C THR A 468 -11.55 -22.57 -7.03
N ASN A 469 -11.59 -23.64 -7.82
CA ASN A 469 -11.68 -25.02 -7.33
C ASN A 469 -10.35 -25.56 -6.80
N ARG A 470 -9.24 -24.89 -7.11
CA ARG A 470 -7.89 -25.33 -6.78
C ARG A 470 -7.33 -24.57 -5.58
N GLU A 471 -6.57 -25.27 -4.75
CA GLU A 471 -5.77 -24.67 -3.67
C GLU A 471 -4.43 -24.15 -4.18
N TRP A 472 -4.08 -22.95 -3.72
CA TRP A 472 -2.83 -22.29 -4.07
C TRP A 472 -1.94 -22.19 -2.82
N GLY A 473 -0.71 -22.68 -2.91
CA GLY A 473 0.23 -22.61 -1.79
C GLY A 473 0.69 -21.18 -1.50
N LEU A 474 0.85 -20.37 -2.55
CA LEU A 474 1.29 -18.98 -2.43
C LEU A 474 0.50 -18.04 -3.35
N MET A 475 -0.05 -16.96 -2.79
CA MET A 475 -0.58 -15.82 -3.53
C MET A 475 0.36 -14.64 -3.42
N VAL A 476 0.92 -14.19 -4.55
CA VAL A 476 1.75 -12.99 -4.62
C VAL A 476 0.91 -11.84 -5.14
N LEU A 477 0.81 -10.78 -4.35
CA LEU A 477 0.06 -9.57 -4.65
C LEU A 477 1.04 -8.44 -4.97
N ASP A 478 1.07 -7.96 -6.20
CA ASP A 478 1.96 -6.87 -6.61
C ASP A 478 1.29 -5.49 -6.50
N GLU A 479 2.07 -4.48 -6.12
CA GLU A 479 1.64 -3.11 -5.84
C GLU A 479 0.39 -3.01 -4.96
N VAL A 480 0.44 -3.69 -3.80
CA VAL A 480 -0.71 -3.83 -2.88
C VAL A 480 -1.39 -2.50 -2.51
N HIS A 481 -0.62 -1.42 -2.44
CA HIS A 481 -1.13 -0.09 -2.09
C HIS A 481 -2.06 0.52 -3.15
N VAL A 482 -1.96 0.06 -4.40
CA VAL A 482 -2.75 0.57 -5.51
C VAL A 482 -4.19 0.09 -5.37
N VAL A 483 -4.40 -1.18 -5.06
CA VAL A 483 -5.71 -1.83 -5.14
C VAL A 483 -6.62 -1.46 -3.94
N PRO A 484 -7.92 -1.17 -4.16
CA PRO A 484 -8.84 -0.84 -3.06
C PRO A 484 -9.10 -2.07 -2.18
N ALA A 485 -9.33 -1.83 -0.89
CA ALA A 485 -9.59 -2.89 0.09
C ALA A 485 -10.77 -3.81 -0.31
N GLU A 486 -11.79 -3.28 -0.97
CA GLU A 486 -12.94 -4.07 -1.42
C GLU A 486 -12.58 -5.08 -2.52
N MET A 487 -11.70 -4.71 -3.46
CA MET A 487 -11.23 -5.66 -4.47
C MET A 487 -10.41 -6.77 -3.83
N PHE A 488 -9.55 -6.46 -2.85
CA PHE A 488 -8.82 -7.48 -2.09
C PHE A 488 -9.75 -8.43 -1.36
N ARG A 489 -10.80 -7.93 -0.71
CA ARG A 489 -11.82 -8.75 -0.05
C ARG A 489 -12.43 -9.74 -1.05
N ARG A 490 -12.81 -9.27 -2.24
CA ARG A 490 -13.39 -10.11 -3.29
C ARG A 490 -12.42 -11.14 -3.88
N VAL A 491 -11.15 -10.80 -4.01
CA VAL A 491 -10.12 -11.72 -4.52
C VAL A 491 -9.81 -12.79 -3.49
N THR A 492 -9.61 -12.40 -2.24
CA THR A 492 -9.29 -13.30 -1.13
C THR A 492 -10.46 -14.23 -0.81
N SER A 493 -11.71 -13.80 -0.99
CA SER A 493 -12.88 -14.67 -0.81
C SER A 493 -13.08 -15.68 -1.94
N LYS A 494 -12.67 -15.35 -3.18
CA LYS A 494 -12.79 -16.25 -4.33
C LYS A 494 -11.64 -17.26 -4.42
N ILE A 495 -10.41 -16.85 -4.10
CA ILE A 495 -9.22 -17.68 -4.31
C ILE A 495 -8.75 -18.23 -2.97
N LYS A 496 -8.86 -19.55 -2.81
CA LYS A 496 -8.38 -20.27 -1.62
C LYS A 496 -6.85 -20.39 -1.67
N THR A 497 -6.18 -19.73 -0.72
CA THR A 497 -4.72 -19.65 -0.67
C THR A 497 -4.22 -19.89 0.75
N HIS A 498 -3.11 -20.61 0.90
CA HIS A 498 -2.54 -20.89 2.22
C HIS A 498 -1.65 -19.75 2.73
N SER A 499 -0.77 -19.21 1.88
CA SER A 499 0.10 -18.08 2.22
C SER A 499 -0.12 -16.91 1.27
N LYS A 500 -0.19 -15.69 1.81
CA LYS A 500 -0.39 -14.45 1.05
C LYS A 500 0.80 -13.53 1.21
N LEU A 501 1.47 -13.19 0.11
CA LEU A 501 2.61 -12.28 0.10
C LEU A 501 2.23 -10.99 -0.61
N GLY A 502 2.21 -9.88 0.13
CA GLY A 502 2.04 -8.55 -0.42
C GLY A 502 3.37 -7.88 -0.74
N LEU A 503 3.60 -7.50 -2.00
CA LEU A 503 4.77 -6.73 -2.43
C LEU A 503 4.36 -5.29 -2.73
N THR A 504 5.04 -4.33 -2.12
CA THR A 504 4.76 -2.91 -2.35
C THR A 504 6.01 -2.05 -2.22
N ALA A 505 6.06 -0.91 -2.93
CA ALA A 505 7.14 0.07 -2.77
C ALA A 505 6.89 1.06 -1.63
N THR A 506 5.62 1.39 -1.38
CA THR A 506 5.20 2.36 -0.37
C THR A 506 3.91 1.87 0.28
N LEU A 507 3.80 2.00 1.60
CA LEU A 507 2.58 1.62 2.34
C LEU A 507 1.58 2.75 2.57
N LEU A 508 1.87 3.95 2.08
CA LEU A 508 0.93 5.05 2.22
C LEU A 508 -0.30 4.78 1.33
N ARG A 509 -1.51 4.94 1.88
CA ARG A 509 -2.80 4.94 1.15
C ARG A 509 -3.58 6.23 1.41
N GLU A 510 -4.25 6.74 0.37
CA GLU A 510 -4.76 8.15 0.30
C GLU A 510 -6.14 8.23 0.93
N ASP A 511 -6.78 7.08 1.04
CA ASP A 511 -8.03 6.82 1.70
C ASP A 511 -7.85 6.37 3.16
N ASP A 512 -6.63 6.41 3.72
CA ASP A 512 -6.28 6.01 5.10
C ASP A 512 -6.70 4.58 5.53
N LYS A 513 -7.16 3.77 4.58
CA LYS A 513 -7.55 2.36 4.77
C LYS A 513 -6.36 1.38 4.78
N ILE A 514 -5.21 1.82 5.28
CA ILE A 514 -4.02 0.96 5.42
C ILE A 514 -4.28 -0.16 6.44
N LYS A 515 -5.04 0.15 7.50
CA LYS A 515 -5.37 -0.81 8.56
C LYS A 515 -6.13 -2.03 8.01
N ASP A 516 -6.96 -1.83 7.00
CA ASP A 516 -7.69 -2.92 6.34
C ASP A 516 -6.75 -3.90 5.62
N LEU A 517 -5.62 -3.42 5.07
CA LEU A 517 -4.65 -4.29 4.38
C LEU A 517 -3.96 -5.26 5.34
N ASN A 518 -3.63 -4.78 6.54
CA ASN A 518 -3.00 -5.61 7.56
C ASN A 518 -3.91 -6.79 7.96
N PHE A 519 -5.23 -6.60 7.90
CA PHE A 519 -6.22 -7.65 8.17
C PHE A 519 -6.40 -8.60 6.99
N LEU A 520 -6.42 -8.09 5.74
CA LEU A 520 -6.72 -8.91 4.56
C LEU A 520 -5.56 -9.81 4.14
N ILE A 521 -4.34 -9.30 4.24
CA ILE A 521 -3.12 -9.99 3.79
C ILE A 521 -2.33 -10.49 4.98
N GLY A 522 -2.14 -9.65 5.99
CA GLY A 522 -1.28 -9.93 7.13
C GLY A 522 -0.42 -8.72 7.51
N PRO A 523 0.36 -8.81 8.60
CA PRO A 523 1.16 -7.71 9.11
C PRO A 523 2.28 -7.29 8.15
N LYS A 524 2.82 -6.08 8.34
CA LYS A 524 4.04 -5.64 7.68
C LYS A 524 5.23 -6.41 8.24
N LEU A 525 5.82 -7.29 7.44
CA LEU A 525 6.95 -8.15 7.85
C LEU A 525 8.28 -7.39 7.79
N TYR A 526 8.50 -6.65 6.71
CA TYR A 526 9.77 -5.97 6.47
C TYR A 526 9.57 -4.68 5.70
N GLU A 527 10.34 -3.66 6.06
CA GLU A 527 10.44 -2.40 5.32
C GLU A 527 11.90 -2.01 5.17
N ALA A 528 12.39 -1.98 3.92
CA ALA A 528 13.77 -1.61 3.67
C ALA A 528 14.01 -0.12 3.96
N ASN A 529 15.24 0.20 4.35
CA ASN A 529 15.68 1.58 4.49
C ASN A 529 16.25 2.12 3.18
N TRP A 530 15.58 3.10 2.59
CA TRP A 530 16.02 3.75 1.35
C TRP A 530 17.41 4.38 1.47
N LEU A 531 17.70 5.06 2.58
CA LEU A 531 18.96 5.79 2.75
C LEU A 531 20.15 4.84 2.85
N GLN A 532 20.01 3.75 3.61
CA GLN A 532 21.02 2.70 3.73
C GLN A 532 21.28 2.00 2.39
N LEU A 533 20.22 1.65 1.65
CA LEU A 533 20.35 1.04 0.32
C LEU A 533 21.03 1.97 -0.69
N SER A 534 20.89 3.27 -0.50
CA SER A 534 21.58 4.26 -1.33
C SER A 534 23.04 4.43 -0.95
N GLU A 535 23.37 4.39 0.35
CA GLU A 535 24.75 4.44 0.85
C GLU A 535 25.57 3.22 0.45
N GLU A 536 24.95 2.04 0.45
CA GLU A 536 25.57 0.77 0.05
C GLU A 536 25.65 0.61 -1.48
N GLY A 537 25.16 1.59 -2.26
CA GLY A 537 25.24 1.60 -3.72
C GLY A 537 24.24 0.67 -4.42
N HIS A 538 23.26 0.11 -3.70
CA HIS A 538 22.18 -0.66 -4.31
C HIS A 538 21.17 0.20 -5.06
N ILE A 539 21.03 1.46 -4.66
CA ILE A 539 20.16 2.49 -5.27
C ILE A 539 20.98 3.76 -5.50
N ALA A 540 20.76 4.44 -6.62
CA ALA A 540 21.45 5.70 -6.90
C ALA A 540 21.07 6.80 -5.89
N ARG A 541 22.05 7.62 -5.47
CA ARG A 541 21.76 8.82 -4.65
C ARG A 541 21.01 9.84 -5.49
N VAL A 542 19.85 10.27 -5.00
CA VAL A 542 18.95 11.16 -5.74
C VAL A 542 18.99 12.56 -5.16
N GLN A 543 19.25 13.53 -6.01
CA GLN A 543 19.12 14.95 -5.68
C GLN A 543 17.80 15.46 -6.25
N CYS A 544 16.83 15.69 -5.36
CA CYS A 544 15.56 16.29 -5.68
C CYS A 544 15.70 17.82 -5.68
N ALA A 545 15.34 18.45 -6.78
CA ALA A 545 15.38 19.89 -6.96
C ALA A 545 14.03 20.41 -7.45
N GLU A 546 13.47 21.37 -6.75
CA GLU A 546 12.27 22.07 -7.20
C GLU A 546 12.67 23.39 -7.85
N VAL A 547 12.30 23.58 -9.11
CA VAL A 547 12.65 24.78 -9.88
C VAL A 547 11.42 25.67 -9.97
N TRP A 548 11.47 26.79 -9.27
CA TRP A 548 10.37 27.76 -9.26
C TRP A 548 10.44 28.69 -10.47
N CYS A 549 9.49 28.54 -11.37
CA CYS A 549 9.37 29.34 -12.57
C CYS A 549 8.37 30.48 -12.34
N PRO A 550 8.77 31.76 -12.43
CA PRO A 550 7.82 32.86 -12.33
C PRO A 550 6.82 32.80 -13.49
N MET A 551 5.54 33.10 -13.23
CA MET A 551 4.53 33.24 -14.27
C MET A 551 4.79 34.51 -15.08
N THR A 552 4.56 34.47 -16.40
CA THR A 552 4.56 35.70 -17.19
C THR A 552 3.26 36.48 -16.95
N THR A 553 3.31 37.80 -17.11
CA THR A 553 2.20 38.70 -16.81
C THR A 553 0.95 38.39 -17.65
N GLU A 554 1.15 37.99 -18.91
CA GLU A 554 0.07 37.69 -19.85
C GLU A 554 -0.68 36.41 -19.43
N PHE A 555 0.06 35.35 -19.13
CA PHE A 555 -0.50 34.07 -18.68
C PHE A 555 -1.13 34.18 -17.29
N TYR A 556 -0.54 34.97 -16.39
CA TYR A 556 -1.07 35.15 -15.05
C TYR A 556 -2.40 35.92 -15.06
N GLY A 557 -2.54 36.92 -15.94
CA GLY A 557 -3.80 37.65 -16.13
C GLY A 557 -4.95 36.73 -16.54
N GLU A 558 -4.71 35.83 -17.49
CA GLU A 558 -5.72 34.84 -17.93
C GLU A 558 -5.95 33.73 -16.89
N TYR A 559 -4.92 33.32 -16.16
CA TYR A 559 -5.03 32.34 -15.07
C TYR A 559 -6.01 32.79 -13.98
N LEU A 560 -5.94 34.06 -13.58
CA LEU A 560 -6.86 34.63 -12.60
C LEU A 560 -8.30 34.74 -13.11
N LYS A 561 -8.49 35.04 -14.41
CA LYS A 561 -9.81 35.12 -15.05
C LYS A 561 -10.46 33.75 -15.23
N ALA A 562 -9.66 32.71 -15.50
CA ALA A 562 -10.16 31.36 -15.72
C ALA A 562 -10.96 30.88 -14.50
N ARG A 563 -12.16 30.34 -14.73
CA ARG A 563 -13.04 29.80 -13.67
C ARG A 563 -12.88 28.29 -13.48
N THR A 564 -12.54 27.57 -14.55
CA THR A 564 -12.38 26.11 -14.54
C THR A 564 -10.97 25.72 -14.09
N THR A 565 -10.86 24.74 -13.19
CA THR A 565 -9.58 24.22 -12.67
C THR A 565 -8.69 23.65 -13.79
N ASN A 566 -9.27 22.97 -14.77
CA ASN A 566 -8.53 22.38 -15.90
C ASN A 566 -7.85 23.45 -16.75
N LYS A 567 -8.56 24.56 -17.04
CA LYS A 567 -7.99 25.67 -17.81
C LYS A 567 -6.90 26.41 -17.02
N ARG A 568 -7.06 26.56 -15.70
CA ARG A 568 -6.00 27.06 -14.81
C ARG A 568 -4.76 26.15 -14.82
N SER A 569 -4.96 24.84 -14.73
CA SER A 569 -3.89 23.83 -14.80
C SER A 569 -3.13 23.89 -16.13
N LEU A 570 -3.87 24.04 -17.24
CA LEU A 570 -3.27 24.18 -18.57
C LEU A 570 -2.42 25.46 -18.66
N LEU A 571 -2.93 26.59 -18.18
CA LEU A 571 -2.22 27.88 -18.16
C LEU A 571 -0.96 27.86 -17.26
N SER A 572 -1.00 27.17 -16.11
CA SER A 572 0.18 27.02 -15.24
C SER A 572 1.23 26.09 -15.84
N THR A 573 0.79 25.06 -16.57
CA THR A 573 1.68 24.08 -17.24
C THR A 573 2.34 24.69 -18.48
N MET A 574 1.60 25.48 -19.27
CA MET A 574 2.05 26.11 -20.51
C MET A 574 2.77 27.46 -20.28
N ASN A 575 3.27 27.70 -19.07
CA ASN A 575 4.04 28.90 -18.77
C ASN A 575 5.32 28.96 -19.62
N PRO A 576 5.56 30.04 -20.39
CA PRO A 576 6.78 30.20 -21.20
C PRO A 576 8.08 30.09 -20.39
N ARG A 577 8.11 30.59 -19.15
CA ARG A 577 9.31 30.47 -18.28
C ARG A 577 9.57 29.03 -17.88
N LYS A 578 8.52 28.25 -17.69
CA LYS A 578 8.60 26.81 -17.40
C LYS A 578 9.18 26.04 -18.59
N PHE A 579 8.77 26.41 -19.81
CA PHE A 579 9.35 25.88 -21.04
C PHE A 579 10.84 26.21 -21.16
N GLN A 580 11.23 27.45 -20.89
CA GLN A 580 12.63 27.88 -20.92
C GLN A 580 13.48 27.11 -19.91
N ALA A 581 12.99 26.93 -18.68
CA ALA A 581 13.65 26.13 -17.66
C ALA A 581 13.82 24.67 -18.09
N CYS A 582 12.78 24.06 -18.69
CA CYS A 582 12.83 22.71 -19.23
C CYS A 582 13.90 22.58 -20.33
N GLN A 583 13.90 23.50 -21.32
CA GLN A 583 14.89 23.53 -22.39
C GLN A 583 16.31 23.70 -21.85
N PHE A 584 16.51 24.58 -20.87
CA PHE A 584 17.80 24.81 -20.22
C PHE A 584 18.33 23.52 -19.57
N LEU A 585 17.49 22.84 -18.77
CA LEU A 585 17.87 21.61 -18.07
C LEU A 585 18.18 20.47 -19.06
N ILE A 586 17.40 20.35 -20.13
CA ILE A 586 17.67 19.37 -21.19
C ILE A 586 19.05 19.63 -21.80
N ASN A 587 19.32 20.87 -22.26
CA ASN A 587 20.59 21.23 -22.86
C ASN A 587 21.78 21.03 -21.90
N TYR A 588 21.60 21.36 -20.62
CA TYR A 588 22.61 21.19 -19.59
C TYR A 588 23.00 19.72 -19.39
N HIS A 589 22.01 18.82 -19.31
CA HIS A 589 22.25 17.39 -19.13
C HIS A 589 22.67 16.68 -20.42
N GLU A 590 22.19 17.10 -21.59
CA GLU A 590 22.65 16.56 -22.88
C GLU A 590 24.15 16.83 -23.10
N LYS A 591 24.64 18.03 -22.72
CA LYS A 591 26.07 18.39 -22.74
C LYS A 591 26.90 17.50 -21.80
N ARG A 592 26.33 17.05 -20.68
CA ARG A 592 26.97 16.14 -19.72
C ARG A 592 26.96 14.67 -20.15
N GLY A 593 26.18 14.32 -21.18
CA GLY A 593 26.00 12.92 -21.58
C GLY A 593 25.00 12.13 -20.76
N ASP A 594 24.11 12.84 -20.07
CA ASP A 594 23.06 12.24 -19.24
C ASP A 594 21.85 11.80 -20.09
N LYS A 595 21.17 10.74 -19.65
CA LYS A 595 19.89 10.29 -20.22
C LYS A 595 18.75 10.95 -19.46
N ILE A 596 17.84 11.56 -20.20
CA ILE A 596 16.81 12.47 -19.68
C ILE A 596 15.44 11.93 -20.02
N ILE A 597 14.58 11.84 -19.01
CA ILE A 597 13.16 11.55 -19.19
C ILE A 597 12.40 12.80 -18.75
N VAL A 598 11.57 13.34 -19.65
CA VAL A 598 10.68 14.45 -19.35
C VAL A 598 9.27 13.92 -19.22
N PHE A 599 8.64 14.20 -18.09
CA PHE A 599 7.32 13.68 -17.76
C PHE A 599 6.28 14.79 -17.70
N SER A 600 5.11 14.56 -18.29
CA SER A 600 3.95 15.45 -18.19
C SER A 600 2.64 14.64 -18.15
N ASP A 601 1.83 14.86 -17.13
CA ASP A 601 0.49 14.27 -17.00
C ASP A 601 -0.49 14.82 -18.07
N ASN A 602 -0.29 16.08 -18.47
CA ASN A 602 -1.09 16.70 -19.52
C ASN A 602 -0.49 16.37 -20.90
N VAL A 603 -1.27 15.65 -21.72
CA VAL A 603 -0.88 15.19 -23.06
C VAL A 603 -0.75 16.35 -24.05
N TYR A 604 -1.64 17.35 -23.98
CA TYR A 604 -1.56 18.55 -24.84
C TYR A 604 -0.24 19.30 -24.61
N ALA A 605 0.13 19.51 -23.34
CA ALA A 605 1.42 20.12 -23.00
C ALA A 605 2.59 19.23 -23.45
N LEU A 606 2.52 17.92 -23.20
CA LEU A 606 3.56 16.97 -23.62
C LEU A 606 3.86 17.07 -25.13
N GLU A 607 2.81 17.07 -25.95
CA GLU A 607 2.91 17.15 -27.41
C GLU A 607 3.52 18.48 -27.86
N LYS A 608 3.08 19.61 -27.29
CA LYS A 608 3.62 20.94 -27.62
C LYS A 608 5.09 21.07 -27.23
N TYR A 609 5.48 20.56 -26.06
CA TYR A 609 6.87 20.54 -25.62
C TYR A 609 7.74 19.67 -26.54
N ALA A 610 7.30 18.44 -26.82
CA ALA A 610 8.04 17.49 -27.63
C ALA A 610 8.22 17.95 -29.09
N LYS A 611 7.15 18.44 -29.73
CA LYS A 611 7.20 18.94 -31.12
C LYS A 611 8.10 20.18 -31.25
N ARG A 612 8.04 21.10 -30.29
CA ARG A 612 8.83 22.33 -30.35
C ARG A 612 10.32 22.08 -30.08
N LEU A 613 10.63 21.15 -29.17
CA LEU A 613 12.00 20.73 -28.86
C LEU A 613 12.54 19.64 -29.81
N LYS A 614 11.71 19.12 -30.72
CA LYS A 614 12.02 18.05 -31.68
C LYS A 614 12.57 16.79 -30.99
N LYS A 615 11.91 16.34 -29.93
CA LYS A 615 12.28 15.12 -29.18
C LYS A 615 11.16 14.06 -29.29
N PRO A 616 11.48 12.76 -29.25
CA PRO A 616 10.48 11.69 -29.26
C PRO A 616 9.57 11.76 -28.03
N TYR A 617 8.30 11.39 -28.19
CA TYR A 617 7.33 11.35 -27.10
C TYR A 617 6.45 10.10 -27.17
N ILE A 618 5.99 9.62 -26.02
CA ILE A 618 5.11 8.47 -25.86
C ILE A 618 3.90 8.89 -25.04
N TYR A 619 2.71 8.60 -25.53
CA TYR A 619 1.43 8.83 -24.86
C TYR A 619 0.50 7.63 -25.10
N GLY A 620 -0.73 7.67 -24.58
CA GLY A 620 -1.65 6.53 -24.55
C GLY A 620 -1.98 5.97 -25.94
N ASP A 621 -2.20 6.83 -26.93
CA ASP A 621 -2.54 6.40 -28.29
C ASP A 621 -1.32 5.96 -29.12
N THR A 622 -0.10 6.06 -28.59
CA THR A 622 1.11 5.60 -29.28
C THR A 622 1.06 4.07 -29.45
N PRO A 623 1.13 3.52 -30.68
CA PRO A 623 1.13 2.08 -30.91
C PRO A 623 2.26 1.34 -30.18
N GLN A 624 1.98 0.11 -29.72
CA GLN A 624 2.94 -0.67 -28.93
C GLN A 624 4.28 -0.90 -29.65
N ARG A 625 4.26 -1.17 -30.96
CA ARG A 625 5.48 -1.35 -31.77
C ARG A 625 6.34 -0.09 -31.83
N GLU A 626 5.72 1.07 -31.99
CA GLU A 626 6.43 2.35 -32.01
C GLU A 626 7.03 2.66 -30.63
N ARG A 627 6.26 2.41 -29.58
CA ARG A 627 6.68 2.54 -28.18
C ARG A 627 7.94 1.71 -27.89
N GLU A 628 7.96 0.44 -28.27
CA GLU A 628 9.14 -0.43 -28.11
C GLU A 628 10.35 0.08 -28.91
N MET A 629 10.14 0.54 -30.14
CA MET A 629 11.20 1.12 -30.97
C MET A 629 11.81 2.38 -30.33
N VAL A 630 10.98 3.29 -29.83
CA VAL A 630 11.45 4.52 -29.15
C VAL A 630 12.24 4.18 -27.89
N LEU A 631 11.78 3.19 -27.10
CA LEU A 631 12.49 2.75 -25.90
C LEU A 631 13.81 2.05 -26.21
N GLN A 632 13.84 1.17 -27.21
CA GLN A 632 15.08 0.52 -27.64
C GLN A 632 16.09 1.55 -28.16
N ASN A 633 15.64 2.51 -28.95
CA ASN A 633 16.48 3.62 -29.41
C ASN A 633 17.01 4.43 -28.23
N PHE A 634 16.19 4.78 -27.25
CA PHE A 634 16.66 5.48 -26.06
C PHE A 634 17.65 4.65 -25.21
N GLN A 635 17.48 3.32 -25.16
CA GLN A 635 18.39 2.43 -24.43
C GLN A 635 19.74 2.27 -25.11
N GLN A 636 19.75 1.99 -26.41
CA GLN A 636 20.94 1.58 -27.16
C GLN A 636 21.62 2.72 -27.92
N ASN A 637 20.86 3.70 -28.40
CA ASN A 637 21.38 4.77 -29.24
C ASN A 637 21.81 5.98 -28.40
N GLU A 638 23.10 6.33 -28.47
CA GLU A 638 23.65 7.46 -27.71
C GLU A 638 23.23 8.84 -28.25
N SER A 639 22.72 8.90 -29.48
CA SER A 639 22.23 10.15 -30.09
C SER A 639 20.85 10.57 -29.56
N VAL A 640 20.03 9.62 -29.09
CA VAL A 640 18.70 9.88 -28.54
C VAL A 640 18.77 9.83 -27.01
N ARG A 641 19.11 10.97 -26.40
CA ARG A 641 19.29 11.09 -24.94
C ARG A 641 18.06 11.59 -24.19
N THR A 642 17.04 12.09 -24.88
CA THR A 642 15.84 12.66 -24.25
C THR A 642 14.57 12.07 -24.84
N ILE A 643 13.66 11.63 -23.96
CA ILE A 643 12.31 11.19 -24.32
C ILE A 643 11.27 11.89 -23.45
N PHE A 644 10.09 12.10 -24.03
CA PHE A 644 8.92 12.66 -23.37
C PHE A 644 7.90 11.55 -23.08
N LEU A 645 7.43 11.44 -21.85
CA LEU A 645 6.47 10.41 -21.43
C LEU A 645 5.23 11.03 -20.79
N SER A 646 4.07 10.52 -21.17
CA SER A 646 2.81 10.78 -20.44
C SER A 646 2.69 9.90 -19.20
N LYS A 647 1.54 9.99 -18.53
CA LYS A 647 1.12 9.13 -17.41
C LYS A 647 1.27 7.62 -17.67
N ILE A 648 1.34 7.19 -18.93
CA ILE A 648 1.58 5.78 -19.27
C ILE A 648 2.90 5.22 -18.71
N GLY A 649 3.89 6.10 -18.45
CA GLY A 649 5.15 5.72 -17.81
C GLY A 649 5.00 5.28 -16.35
N ASP A 650 3.90 5.63 -15.67
CA ASP A 650 3.75 5.32 -14.25
C ASP A 650 3.36 3.87 -13.98
N THR A 651 2.50 3.29 -14.81
CA THR A 651 1.85 2.01 -14.52
C THR A 651 2.23 0.89 -15.50
N SER A 652 2.41 1.21 -16.78
CA SER A 652 2.32 0.21 -17.87
C SER A 652 3.61 0.01 -18.67
N LEU A 653 4.73 0.61 -18.28
CA LEU A 653 5.99 0.56 -19.04
C LEU A 653 7.19 0.18 -18.17
N ASP A 654 8.03 -0.73 -18.64
CA ASP A 654 9.38 -0.91 -18.09
C ASP A 654 10.24 0.28 -18.55
N LEU A 655 10.46 1.23 -17.63
CA LEU A 655 11.19 2.44 -17.94
C LEU A 655 12.70 2.14 -18.01
N PRO A 656 13.38 2.57 -19.08
CA PRO A 656 14.82 2.45 -19.22
C PRO A 656 15.55 3.27 -18.15
N GLU A 657 16.75 2.83 -17.79
CA GLU A 657 17.60 3.52 -16.82
C GLU A 657 17.91 4.94 -17.32
N ALA A 658 17.50 5.95 -16.54
CA ALA A 658 17.78 7.35 -16.83
C ALA A 658 18.43 8.02 -15.62
N THR A 659 19.19 9.08 -15.90
CA THR A 659 20.00 9.78 -14.90
C THR A 659 19.36 11.07 -14.44
N CYS A 660 18.53 11.66 -15.30
CA CYS A 660 17.81 12.90 -15.04
C CYS A 660 16.31 12.70 -15.36
N LEU A 661 15.47 13.03 -14.38
CA LEU A 661 14.02 13.05 -14.52
C LEU A 661 13.53 14.49 -14.36
N ILE A 662 12.81 15.01 -15.35
CA ILE A 662 12.22 16.35 -15.32
C ILE A 662 10.70 16.21 -15.35
N GLN A 663 10.02 16.67 -14.31
CA GLN A 663 8.57 16.70 -14.23
C GLN A 663 8.05 18.11 -14.55
N VAL A 664 7.29 18.23 -15.64
CA VAL A 664 6.72 19.50 -16.12
C VAL A 664 5.35 19.76 -15.51
N SER A 665 4.48 18.76 -15.49
CA SER A 665 3.18 18.84 -14.83
C SER A 665 3.02 17.71 -13.83
N SER A 666 2.30 18.00 -12.77
CA SER A 666 1.95 17.05 -11.72
C SER A 666 0.48 17.19 -11.41
N HIS A 667 -0.25 16.09 -11.44
CA HIS A 667 -1.63 16.09 -11.03
C HIS A 667 -1.78 16.22 -9.51
N TYR A 668 -2.93 16.77 -9.13
CA TYR A 668 -3.43 16.88 -7.78
C TYR A 668 -3.42 15.51 -7.08
N GLY A 669 -2.72 15.40 -5.95
CA GLY A 669 -2.82 14.26 -5.01
C GLY A 669 -1.76 13.17 -5.15
N SER A 670 -1.04 13.03 -6.27
CA SER A 670 -0.28 11.81 -6.59
C SER A 670 1.16 11.72 -6.05
N ARG A 671 1.41 12.14 -4.79
CA ARG A 671 2.77 12.10 -4.17
C ARG A 671 3.42 10.72 -4.22
N ARG A 672 2.60 9.67 -4.20
CA ARG A 672 3.06 8.27 -4.28
C ARG A 672 3.51 7.87 -5.67
N GLN A 673 2.73 8.23 -6.68
CA GLN A 673 3.08 7.93 -8.07
C GLN A 673 4.41 8.59 -8.41
N GLU A 674 4.66 9.80 -7.91
CA GLU A 674 5.93 10.49 -8.09
C GLU A 674 7.11 9.76 -7.42
N ALA A 675 6.97 9.29 -6.18
CA ALA A 675 8.02 8.54 -5.50
C ALA A 675 8.26 7.15 -6.11
N GLN A 676 7.20 6.49 -6.58
CA GLN A 676 7.30 5.23 -7.30
C GLN A 676 7.98 5.42 -8.66
N ARG A 677 7.61 6.48 -9.40
CA ARG A 677 8.25 6.91 -10.65
C ARG A 677 9.73 7.18 -10.44
N LEU A 678 10.06 7.94 -9.40
CA LEU A 678 11.43 8.22 -8.98
C LEU A 678 12.20 6.90 -8.79
N GLY A 679 11.67 5.96 -8.01
CA GLY A 679 12.34 4.69 -7.78
C GLY A 679 12.39 3.73 -8.99
N ARG A 680 11.47 3.83 -9.95
CA ARG A 680 11.48 3.00 -11.18
C ARG A 680 12.54 3.43 -12.18
N ILE A 681 12.74 4.75 -12.29
CA ILE A 681 13.67 5.36 -13.25
C ILE A 681 15.10 5.33 -12.71
N LEU A 682 15.26 5.49 -11.40
CA LEU A 682 16.54 5.60 -10.73
C LEU A 682 17.09 4.23 -10.32
N ARG A 683 17.42 3.42 -11.33
CA ARG A 683 18.21 2.20 -11.11
C ARG A 683 19.68 2.58 -10.96
N ALA A 684 20.40 1.87 -10.08
CA ALA A 684 21.84 2.03 -9.96
C ALA A 684 22.49 1.69 -11.31
N LYS A 685 23.15 2.65 -11.94
CA LYS A 685 23.99 2.37 -13.12
C LYS A 685 25.05 1.34 -12.72
N ARG A 686 25.43 0.46 -13.64
CA ARG A 686 26.56 -0.48 -13.49
C ARG A 686 27.91 0.18 -13.20
N ARG A 687 28.00 1.52 -13.29
CA ARG A 687 29.18 2.29 -12.93
C ARG A 687 29.04 2.70 -11.47
N ASN A 688 29.72 1.97 -10.58
CA ASN A 688 29.98 2.39 -9.20
C ASN A 688 30.99 3.56 -9.18
N ASP A 689 30.74 4.61 -9.96
CA ASP A 689 31.58 5.81 -9.94
C ASP A 689 31.22 6.59 -8.67
N GLU A 690 32.18 6.74 -7.77
CA GLU A 690 32.03 7.55 -6.55
C GLU A 690 31.60 8.97 -6.93
N GLY A 691 30.38 9.37 -6.55
CA GLY A 691 29.80 10.68 -6.85
C GLY A 691 28.75 10.71 -7.97
N PHE A 692 28.34 9.56 -8.51
CA PHE A 692 27.23 9.51 -9.46
C PHE A 692 25.89 9.81 -8.76
N ASN A 693 25.35 11.00 -9.00
CA ASN A 693 24.04 11.43 -8.49
C ASN A 693 23.00 11.38 -9.62
N ALA A 694 21.84 10.82 -9.31
CA ALA A 694 20.65 10.98 -10.09
C ALA A 694 19.97 12.33 -9.79
N PHE A 695 19.39 12.97 -10.80
CA PHE A 695 18.73 14.26 -10.65
C PHE A 695 17.23 14.14 -10.88
N PHE A 696 16.44 14.71 -9.99
CA PHE A 696 15.00 14.85 -10.14
C PHE A 696 14.61 16.32 -10.06
N TYR A 697 14.10 16.87 -11.16
CA TYR A 697 13.63 18.24 -11.24
C TYR A 697 12.12 18.28 -11.28
N SER A 698 11.50 19.02 -10.36
CA SER A 698 10.08 19.36 -10.42
C SER A 698 9.95 20.83 -10.82
N LEU A 699 9.37 21.10 -11.99
CA LEU A 699 9.13 22.46 -12.46
C LEU A 699 7.80 22.95 -11.89
N VAL A 700 7.81 24.07 -11.18
CA VAL A 700 6.62 24.62 -10.50
C VAL A 700 6.42 26.07 -10.88
N SER A 701 5.22 26.42 -11.33
CA SER A 701 4.84 27.80 -11.64
C SER A 701 4.49 28.57 -10.36
N LYS A 702 5.20 29.67 -10.09
CA LYS A 702 4.96 30.51 -8.88
C LYS A 702 3.56 31.12 -8.88
N ASP A 703 3.04 31.35 -7.68
CA ASP A 703 1.74 31.97 -7.41
C ASP A 703 0.53 31.21 -8.01
N THR A 704 0.72 29.92 -8.31
CA THR A 704 -0.33 29.02 -8.79
C THR A 704 -0.68 27.95 -7.76
N ASN A 705 -1.74 27.19 -8.04
CA ASN A 705 -2.14 26.05 -7.22
C ASN A 705 -1.01 25.01 -7.09
N GLU A 706 -0.07 24.93 -8.05
CA GLU A 706 1.05 23.99 -8.03
C GLU A 706 1.94 24.13 -6.78
N MET A 707 2.11 25.35 -6.25
CA MET A 707 2.94 25.60 -5.05
C MET A 707 2.38 24.92 -3.80
N TYR A 708 1.05 24.87 -3.66
CA TYR A 708 0.40 24.20 -2.54
C TYR A 708 0.66 22.69 -2.56
N TYR A 709 0.57 22.05 -3.73
CA TYR A 709 0.88 20.63 -3.88
C TYR A 709 2.36 20.34 -3.74
N SER A 710 3.20 21.28 -4.17
CA SER A 710 4.64 21.12 -4.05
C SER A 710 5.12 21.14 -2.60
N SER A 711 4.57 22.01 -1.76
CA SER A 711 4.89 22.02 -0.31
C SER A 711 4.54 20.67 0.34
N LYS A 712 3.40 20.11 -0.05
CA LYS A 712 2.91 18.80 0.36
C LYS A 712 3.81 17.64 -0.12
N ARG A 713 4.34 17.74 -1.34
CA ARG A 713 5.31 16.81 -1.95
C ARG A 713 6.66 16.89 -1.24
N GLN A 714 7.14 18.10 -0.98
CA GLN A 714 8.40 18.34 -0.30
C GLN A 714 8.42 17.64 1.07
N ALA A 715 7.37 17.82 1.87
CA ALA A 715 7.25 17.12 3.15
C ALA A 715 7.39 15.60 2.99
N PHE A 716 6.66 15.01 2.04
CA PHE A 716 6.72 13.57 1.77
C PHE A 716 8.12 13.08 1.37
N LEU A 717 8.79 13.77 0.44
CA LEU A 717 10.13 13.36 -0.01
C LEU A 717 11.16 13.50 1.12
N VAL A 718 11.04 14.53 1.95
CA VAL A 718 11.90 14.73 3.13
C VAL A 718 11.66 13.64 4.17
N ASP A 719 10.40 13.24 4.41
CA ASP A 719 10.06 12.16 5.34
C ASP A 719 10.67 10.81 4.91
N GLN A 720 10.76 10.57 3.60
CA GLN A 720 11.43 9.41 3.02
C GLN A 720 12.96 9.51 3.01
N GLY A 721 13.53 10.65 3.42
CA GLY A 721 14.97 10.87 3.52
C GLY A 721 15.67 11.35 2.23
N TYR A 722 14.92 11.83 1.22
CA TYR A 722 15.51 12.38 0.01
C TYR A 722 16.15 13.75 0.24
N SER A 723 17.29 14.01 -0.40
CA SER A 723 17.89 15.35 -0.41
C SER A 723 17.06 16.28 -1.30
N PHE A 724 16.49 17.33 -0.70
CA PHE A 724 15.62 18.28 -1.38
C PHE A 724 16.22 19.69 -1.40
N LYS A 725 16.22 20.33 -2.57
CA LYS A 725 16.68 21.72 -2.75
C LYS A 725 15.66 22.52 -3.56
N VAL A 726 15.47 23.78 -3.20
CA VAL A 726 14.64 24.72 -3.98
C VAL A 726 15.56 25.64 -4.78
N ILE A 727 15.32 25.74 -6.08
CA ILE A 727 16.06 26.57 -7.04
C ILE A 727 15.11 27.66 -7.54
N THR A 728 15.37 28.91 -7.17
CA THR A 728 14.55 30.05 -7.58
C THR A 728 14.99 30.68 -8.90
N HIS A 729 16.25 30.51 -9.27
CA HIS A 729 16.84 31.03 -10.50
C HIS A 729 17.88 30.05 -11.02
N LEU A 730 17.81 29.71 -12.31
CA LEU A 730 18.81 28.88 -12.99
C LEU A 730 19.96 29.78 -13.44
N THR A 731 21.14 29.60 -12.86
CA THR A 731 22.35 30.35 -13.25
C THR A 731 22.72 30.03 -14.69
N GLY A 732 22.94 31.07 -15.51
CA GLY A 732 23.31 30.92 -16.92
C GLY A 732 22.14 30.71 -17.88
N ILE A 733 20.88 30.81 -17.43
CA ILE A 733 19.72 30.70 -18.34
C ILE A 733 19.71 31.83 -19.39
N ASP A 734 20.16 33.03 -19.02
CA ASP A 734 20.18 34.17 -19.94
C ASP A 734 21.28 34.06 -21.01
N GLU A 735 22.34 33.28 -20.72
CA GLU A 735 23.48 33.05 -21.62
C GLU A 735 23.21 31.98 -22.68
N VAL A 736 22.15 31.16 -22.52
CA VAL A 736 21.83 30.11 -23.49
C VAL A 736 21.21 30.70 -24.76
N GLU A 737 21.96 30.64 -25.86
CA GLU A 737 21.48 30.97 -27.20
C GLU A 737 20.39 29.98 -27.65
N GLY A 738 19.36 30.48 -28.34
CA GLY A 738 18.28 29.65 -28.88
C GLY A 738 17.19 29.23 -27.89
N LEU A 739 17.06 29.91 -26.74
CA LEU A 739 15.90 29.73 -25.87
C LEU A 739 14.60 30.18 -26.55
N HIS A 740 13.60 29.32 -26.50
CA HIS A 740 12.28 29.62 -27.03
C HIS A 740 11.54 30.63 -26.14
N PHE A 741 10.60 31.37 -26.75
CA PHE A 741 9.69 32.30 -26.04
C PHE A 741 10.37 33.49 -25.35
N ARG A 742 11.52 33.95 -25.86
CA ARG A 742 12.13 35.22 -25.43
C ARG A 742 11.28 36.42 -25.84
N ASP A 743 10.76 36.41 -27.07
CA ASP A 743 9.98 37.50 -27.63
C ASP A 743 8.53 37.50 -27.13
N THR A 744 8.00 38.68 -26.84
CA THR A 744 6.60 38.85 -26.42
C THR A 744 5.62 38.34 -27.47
N SER A 745 5.89 38.53 -28.76
CA SER A 745 5.02 38.04 -29.85
C SER A 745 4.84 36.52 -29.81
N SER A 746 5.95 35.78 -29.62
CA SER A 746 5.91 34.32 -29.52
C SER A 746 5.19 33.82 -28.25
N ARG A 747 5.24 34.60 -27.16
CA ARG A 747 4.48 34.32 -25.93
C ARG A 747 2.99 34.54 -26.13
N MET A 748 2.61 35.58 -26.88
CA MET A 748 1.21 35.85 -27.22
C MET A 748 0.64 34.79 -28.16
N GLU A 749 1.39 34.35 -29.18
CA GLU A 749 0.99 33.26 -30.07
C GLU A 749 0.71 31.96 -29.28
N LEU A 750 1.60 31.62 -28.33
CA LEU A 750 1.38 30.48 -27.43
C LEU A 750 0.14 30.67 -26.56
N LEU A 751 -0.09 31.88 -26.05
CA LEU A 751 -1.26 32.18 -25.24
C LEU A 751 -2.56 32.04 -26.04
N GLU A 752 -2.59 32.53 -27.27
CA GLU A 752 -3.76 32.38 -28.16
C GLU A 752 -4.07 30.92 -28.46
N ASP A 753 -3.05 30.11 -28.78
CA ASP A 753 -3.18 28.67 -28.99
C ASP A 753 -3.74 27.96 -27.72
N VAL A 754 -3.24 28.32 -26.53
CA VAL A 754 -3.74 27.78 -25.25
C VAL A 754 -5.17 28.25 -24.93
N LEU A 755 -5.54 29.47 -25.33
CA LEU A 755 -6.90 29.99 -25.10
C LEU A 755 -7.92 29.34 -26.05
N MET A 756 -7.51 29.05 -27.29
CA MET A 756 -8.29 28.33 -28.30
C MET A 756 -8.47 26.85 -27.97
N ALA A 757 -7.54 26.25 -27.21
CA ALA A 757 -7.69 24.89 -26.73
C ALA A 757 -8.95 24.75 -25.85
N GLY A 758 -9.67 23.64 -26.05
CA GLY A 758 -10.89 23.32 -25.30
C GLY A 758 -10.60 23.09 -23.81
N GLU A 759 -11.61 23.24 -22.97
CA GLU A 759 -11.47 22.99 -21.52
C GLU A 759 -11.10 21.53 -21.20
N ASP A 760 -11.41 20.60 -22.13
CA ASP A 760 -11.07 19.18 -22.05
C ASP A 760 -9.57 18.91 -22.28
N SER A 761 -8.85 19.79 -22.99
CA SER A 761 -7.39 19.67 -23.20
C SER A 761 -6.58 19.88 -21.91
N GLY A 762 -7.21 20.44 -20.88
CA GLY A 762 -6.66 20.53 -19.52
C GLY A 762 -6.88 19.27 -18.67
N SER A 763 -7.62 18.27 -19.17
CA SER A 763 -7.89 17.02 -18.44
C SER A 763 -6.70 16.07 -18.47
N VAL A 764 -6.67 15.14 -17.51
CA VAL A 764 -5.66 14.08 -17.45
C VAL A 764 -6.06 12.94 -18.38
N GLU A 765 -5.06 12.30 -18.97
CA GLU A 765 -5.24 11.09 -19.77
C GLU A 765 -5.94 9.97 -18.97
N ASN A 766 -7.07 9.49 -19.49
CA ASN A 766 -7.76 8.30 -18.98
C ASN A 766 -7.18 7.06 -19.68
N ILE A 767 -6.30 6.34 -19.01
CA ILE A 767 -5.69 5.11 -19.54
C ILE A 767 -6.72 3.98 -19.46
N GLN A 768 -7.02 3.35 -20.60
CA GLN A 768 -8.12 2.40 -20.78
C GLN A 768 -7.96 1.08 -19.98
N ASP A 769 -6.73 0.78 -19.54
CA ASP A 769 -6.36 -0.40 -18.73
C ASP A 769 -5.96 -0.08 -17.27
N ASP A 770 -6.05 1.20 -16.86
CA ASP A 770 -5.74 1.58 -15.49
C ASP A 770 -6.95 1.26 -14.59
N LEU A 771 -6.73 0.47 -13.54
CA LEU A 771 -7.75 -0.07 -12.62
C LEU A 771 -8.67 1.02 -12.01
N PHE A 772 -8.23 2.29 -12.09
CA PHE A 772 -8.87 3.48 -11.51
C PHE A 772 -9.56 4.41 -12.51
N SER A 773 -9.34 4.25 -13.83
CA SER A 773 -10.01 5.11 -14.83
C SER A 773 -11.46 4.69 -15.08
N GLY A 774 -11.80 3.44 -14.75
CA GLY A 774 -13.09 2.81 -14.99
C GLY A 774 -14.16 3.09 -13.94
N ARG A 775 -14.43 4.35 -13.56
CA ARG A 775 -15.73 4.66 -12.95
C ARG A 775 -16.77 4.72 -14.09
N GLN A 776 -17.36 3.57 -14.39
CA GLN A 776 -18.37 3.38 -15.43
C GLN A 776 -19.49 4.43 -15.33
N THR A 777 -19.47 5.41 -16.22
CA THR A 777 -20.71 6.10 -16.61
C THR A 777 -21.50 5.11 -17.46
N HIS A 778 -22.54 4.50 -16.89
CA HIS A 778 -23.46 3.64 -17.64
C HIS A 778 -24.03 4.39 -18.86
N LYS A 779 -23.58 4.04 -20.06
CA LYS A 779 -24.26 4.38 -21.32
C LYS A 779 -25.38 3.37 -21.53
N GLY A 780 -26.61 3.72 -21.13
CA GLY A 780 -27.80 3.03 -21.60
C GLY A 780 -27.99 3.26 -23.12
N PRO A 781 -28.54 2.29 -23.87
CA PRO A 781 -28.77 2.47 -25.28
C PRO A 781 -29.96 3.42 -25.48
N ARG A 782 -29.70 4.53 -26.19
CA ARG A 782 -30.67 5.54 -26.67
C ARG A 782 -31.29 6.45 -25.59
N GLY A 783 -30.69 7.62 -25.41
CA GLY A 783 -31.29 8.76 -24.71
C GLY A 783 -30.26 9.88 -24.47
N LYS A 784 -30.63 11.14 -24.75
CA LYS A 784 -29.78 12.35 -24.68
C LYS A 784 -29.01 12.50 -23.34
N PRO A 785 -27.83 13.17 -23.32
CA PRO A 785 -27.01 13.28 -22.12
C PRO A 785 -27.63 14.27 -21.12
N GLY A 786 -28.19 13.75 -20.03
CA GLY A 786 -28.60 14.53 -18.87
C GLY A 786 -27.56 14.40 -17.76
N VAL A 787 -26.86 15.49 -17.43
CA VAL A 787 -25.93 15.55 -16.30
C VAL A 787 -26.72 15.57 -15.00
N ARG A 788 -26.66 14.50 -14.20
CA ARG A 788 -27.22 14.46 -12.84
C ARG A 788 -26.13 14.88 -11.85
N ARG A 789 -26.27 16.06 -11.24
CA ARG A 789 -25.35 16.55 -10.20
C ARG A 789 -25.61 15.81 -8.88
N THR A 790 -24.69 14.95 -8.46
CA THR A 790 -24.58 14.48 -7.08
C THR A 790 -23.73 15.48 -6.29
N ALA A 791 -24.30 16.05 -5.24
CA ALA A 791 -23.63 17.02 -4.37
C ALA A 791 -22.71 16.29 -3.38
N GLY A 792 -21.47 16.03 -3.78
CA GLY A 792 -20.37 15.72 -2.85
C GLY A 792 -19.58 17.00 -2.57
N ALA A 793 -19.30 17.30 -1.30
CA ALA A 793 -18.49 18.46 -0.94
C ALA A 793 -17.03 18.23 -1.36
N LEU A 794 -16.46 19.19 -2.10
CA LEU A 794 -15.09 19.15 -2.64
C LEU A 794 -13.99 18.91 -1.58
N SER A 795 -14.29 19.10 -0.29
CA SER A 795 -13.37 18.87 0.82
C SER A 795 -12.99 17.40 1.03
N GLU A 796 -13.84 16.46 0.62
CA GLU A 796 -13.56 15.03 0.75
C GLU A 796 -12.48 14.54 -0.23
N TYR A 797 -12.39 15.17 -1.41
CA TYR A 797 -11.42 14.81 -2.45
C TYR A 797 -10.03 15.43 -2.25
N ALA A 798 -9.88 16.36 -1.30
CA ALA A 798 -8.67 17.19 -1.16
C ALA A 798 -7.70 16.76 -0.03
N GLY A 799 -8.00 15.67 0.70
CA GLY A 799 -7.11 15.15 1.75
C GLY A 799 -6.74 16.20 2.81
N GLY A 800 -7.72 17.00 3.22
CA GLY A 800 -7.53 18.16 4.11
C GLY A 800 -7.63 17.86 5.62
N LYS A 801 -7.83 16.61 6.02
CA LYS A 801 -7.95 16.23 7.44
C LYS A 801 -6.59 15.83 8.02
N ASP A 802 -5.61 16.73 7.98
CA ASP A 802 -4.53 16.71 8.97
C ASP A 802 -3.76 18.03 8.99
N MET A 803 -4.45 19.05 9.51
CA MET A 803 -3.86 19.99 10.45
C MET A 803 -4.98 20.38 11.40
N ALA A 804 -4.75 20.22 12.70
CA ALA A 804 -5.65 20.64 13.75
C ALA A 804 -5.97 22.14 13.62
N TYR A 805 -7.06 22.44 12.91
CA TYR A 805 -7.83 23.65 13.15
C TYR A 805 -8.74 23.35 14.33
N ILE A 806 -8.64 24.17 15.37
CA ILE A 806 -9.64 24.24 16.43
C ILE A 806 -10.93 24.71 15.77
N GLU A 807 -11.74 23.76 15.28
CA GLU A 807 -13.09 24.03 14.85
C GLU A 807 -13.95 24.25 16.09
N TYR A 808 -14.25 25.52 16.36
CA TYR A 808 -15.38 25.89 17.19
C TYR A 808 -16.65 25.29 16.58
N ASN A 809 -17.12 24.22 17.21
CA ASN A 809 -18.27 23.44 16.81
C ASN A 809 -19.54 24.32 16.73
N LYS A 810 -19.93 24.72 15.52
CA LYS A 810 -21.08 25.63 15.25
C LYS A 810 -22.43 25.00 15.63
N SER A 811 -22.54 23.66 15.67
CA SER A 811 -23.78 22.97 16.02
C SER A 811 -24.01 22.94 17.54
N ARG A 812 -22.96 22.69 18.35
CA ARG A 812 -23.04 22.74 19.83
C ARG A 812 -23.34 24.14 20.37
N ASN A 813 -22.94 25.19 19.67
CA ASN A 813 -23.30 26.57 20.02
C ASN A 813 -24.77 26.93 19.73
N LYS A 814 -25.49 26.14 18.93
CA LYS A 814 -26.93 26.33 18.67
C LYS A 814 -27.77 25.72 19.79
N GLU A 815 -27.32 24.63 20.40
CA GLU A 815 -27.92 24.03 21.59
C GLU A 815 -27.58 24.80 22.88
N LEU A 816 -26.33 25.25 23.03
CA LEU A 816 -25.92 26.08 24.17
C LEU A 816 -26.54 27.48 24.17
N LYS A 817 -27.09 27.96 23.04
CA LYS A 817 -27.87 29.20 22.97
C LYS A 817 -29.30 29.06 23.50
N LYS A 818 -29.85 27.84 23.60
CA LYS A 818 -31.21 27.63 24.12
C LYS A 818 -31.26 27.61 25.66
N ASN A 819 -30.16 27.25 26.33
CA ASN A 819 -30.13 27.06 27.79
C ASN A 819 -29.01 27.87 28.48
N LYS A 820 -29.16 29.20 28.58
CA LYS A 820 -28.51 29.98 29.65
C LYS A 820 -29.49 30.99 30.26
N PRO A 821 -29.61 31.08 31.59
CA PRO A 821 -30.34 32.18 32.23
C PRO A 821 -29.54 33.47 32.02
N ALA A 822 -30.12 34.44 31.32
CA ALA A 822 -29.45 35.72 31.04
C ALA A 822 -29.22 36.51 32.33
N SER A 823 -27.96 36.85 32.62
CA SER A 823 -27.57 37.69 33.75
C SER A 823 -28.09 39.12 33.59
N LYS A 824 -28.54 39.70 34.70
CA LYS A 824 -29.24 41.01 34.80
C LYS A 824 -28.50 42.16 34.10
N PHE A 825 -27.17 42.09 34.11
CA PHE A 825 -26.26 43.07 33.50
C PHE A 825 -26.45 43.26 31.97
N PHE A 826 -26.65 42.17 31.21
CA PHE A 826 -26.80 42.29 29.76
C PHE A 826 -28.17 42.83 29.34
N LYS A 827 -29.22 42.61 30.16
CA LYS A 827 -30.55 43.19 29.93
C LYS A 827 -30.55 44.71 30.11
N ASP A 828 -29.80 45.23 31.09
CA ASP A 828 -29.72 46.67 31.33
C ASP A 828 -28.94 47.42 30.23
N ILE A 829 -27.90 46.78 29.65
CA ILE A 829 -27.15 47.31 28.50
C ILE A 829 -28.02 47.33 27.23
N GLN A 830 -28.85 46.30 27.02
CA GLN A 830 -29.77 46.27 25.88
C GLN A 830 -30.84 47.37 26.01
N ARG A 831 -31.39 47.56 27.21
CA ARG A 831 -32.43 48.57 27.47
C ARG A 831 -31.91 50.01 27.34
N THR A 832 -30.64 50.25 27.67
CA THR A 832 -29.98 51.55 27.46
C THR A 832 -29.68 51.82 25.97
N ASN A 833 -29.29 50.79 25.22
CA ASN A 833 -29.09 50.91 23.77
C ASN A 833 -30.40 51.10 22.98
N GLU A 834 -31.50 50.49 23.41
CA GLU A 834 -32.82 50.72 22.82
C GLU A 834 -33.35 52.12 23.12
N LYS A 835 -33.14 52.63 24.35
CA LYS A 835 -33.46 54.03 24.67
C LYS A 835 -32.66 55.03 23.83
N ARG A 836 -31.37 54.74 23.56
CA ARG A 836 -30.54 55.57 22.65
C ARG A 836 -31.04 55.54 21.20
N LYS A 837 -31.47 54.38 20.70
CA LYS A 837 -32.05 54.26 19.35
C LYS A 837 -33.44 54.90 19.22
N ALA A 838 -34.22 54.93 20.30
CA ALA A 838 -35.50 55.63 20.33
C ALA A 838 -35.30 57.15 20.36
N ALA A 839 -34.30 57.64 21.12
CA ALA A 839 -33.95 59.06 21.14
C ALA A 839 -33.40 59.56 19.79
N SER A 840 -32.63 58.75 19.05
CA SER A 840 -32.10 59.12 17.74
C SER A 840 -33.12 59.13 16.59
N LYS A 841 -34.38 58.76 16.85
CA LYS A 841 -35.46 58.73 15.86
C LYS A 841 -36.44 59.90 15.97
N VAL A 842 -36.25 60.80 16.95
CA VAL A 842 -37.18 61.92 17.19
C VAL A 842 -36.65 63.26 16.65
N ASP A 843 -35.39 63.33 16.21
CA ASP A 843 -34.79 64.53 15.59
C ASP A 843 -34.47 64.35 14.08
N LEU A 844 -35.28 63.57 13.36
CA LEU A 844 -35.27 63.47 11.90
C LEU A 844 -36.67 63.55 11.31
#